data_AF-I4FZD9-F1
#
_entry.id   AF-I4FZD9-F1
#
_cell.length_a   1.000
_cell.length_b   1.000
_cell.length_c   1.000
_cell.angle_alpha   90.00
_cell.angle_beta   90.00
_cell.angle_gamma   90.00
#
_symmetry.space_group_name_H-M   'P 1'
#
loop_
_entity.id
_entity.type
_entity.pdbx_description
1 polymer ?
#
loop_
_entity_poly.entity_id
_entity_poly.type
_entity_poly.pdbx_seq_one_letter_code
_entity_poly.pdbx_strand_id
1 'polypeptide(L)'
;MSISRRNFLTFLTATAGVSFFSLQEKKYSSLISSPAIAANSFGLNFSPVKLPIPLKIDGMSDESQKNAYQTYKVLDDLVLPQGFTYDVLAQWGDKVADSRFGYNNDYLSFIETSAGQGYLTVNFEYISGRTWLQTFEQVIGKTLPVKEVREKTNEKGEIAAYNLQDARLRAKIEEISLEGLIDQGIGVISLAKDPTGKWQRTYSKADRRITGISGLKDGRYLKTTGPAVAIFTKTDKLGYDDGLGAKIIGTFQNCAGGTTPWGTVFSAEENFQDQVTEVVLKDGSSLHPDTTPFILNSGEVDGRGNVFGLAGNKYGWMVEVDPANPDDYGTKHTWLGRFRHEAVAFLAQTGQYLAVYSGCDRRGGHVYKFVSEGKISDIKQKNNSKLLEKGMLYGAKFNPDKTGYWIPLNPDTEINPVLPSQIAASRGDGVVALPNPERTVNETKLLLFKDDEEILAYKAKYKTLADLYEGNGTEKQGAILIDAHFAANAVGVTCTGRPEDAEVDENGTLYMTFTSGSPSETEGGADKAIFKGPNGEIPYEFGWIISLREDNNDAASLSFRWDVVAYGGEPTEKGEGFSNPDNLAFDKQGNLWMVSDISTGGLNREMKTRYPQGVPVSQRDLLGIFGNNSAWVLAKGQEHPYPFAIAPMDAELTGLYFTPDQETLFLAVQHPGEAGGIRRDLAFENRKFALKTTNGQEFEQIRQVPLGSNWPSGQVNQPPRPAVVAIRRIESKSG
;
A
#
# COMPACT_ATOMS: atom_id res chain seq x y z
N MET A 1 30.09 9.65 31.27
CA MET A 1 29.69 8.55 32.18
C MET A 1 29.97 7.24 31.46
N SER A 2 30.81 6.38 32.04
CA SER A 2 31.20 5.08 31.47
C SER A 2 30.05 4.07 31.61
N ILE A 3 29.61 3.45 30.52
CA ILE A 3 28.60 2.39 30.53
C ILE A 3 29.29 1.04 30.30
N SER A 4 29.13 0.14 31.27
CA SER A 4 29.69 -1.21 31.26
C SER A 4 28.89 -2.17 30.39
N ARG A 5 29.60 -3.06 29.68
CA ARG A 5 29.09 -4.22 28.94
C ARG A 5 28.33 -5.19 29.87
N ARG A 6 27.00 -5.18 29.84
CA ARG A 6 26.12 -6.36 30.06
C ARG A 6 24.67 -5.94 29.94
N ASN A 7 24.03 -6.39 28.86
CA ASN A 7 22.62 -6.73 28.66
C ASN A 7 22.32 -6.61 27.16
N PHE A 8 22.42 -7.73 26.44
CA PHE A 8 22.12 -7.77 25.00
C PHE A 8 21.82 -9.21 24.56
N LEU A 9 20.55 -9.60 24.60
CA LEU A 9 20.01 -10.77 23.90
C LEU A 9 18.56 -10.42 23.56
N THR A 10 18.29 -10.19 22.27
CA THR A 10 17.09 -9.51 21.75
C THR A 10 16.36 -10.43 20.79
N PHE A 11 15.03 -10.52 20.91
CA PHE A 11 13.96 -11.13 20.08
C PHE A 11 14.16 -12.48 19.37
N LEU A 12 15.37 -12.89 19.05
CA LEU A 12 15.72 -14.13 18.37
C LEU A 12 16.55 -15.07 19.25
N THR A 13 17.13 -14.64 20.37
CA THR A 13 18.09 -15.49 21.12
C THR A 13 17.66 -15.83 22.56
N ALA A 14 17.06 -17.00 22.78
CA ALA A 14 17.13 -17.74 24.05
C ALA A 14 16.59 -19.19 23.90
N THR A 15 17.44 -20.18 24.13
CA THR A 15 17.09 -21.61 24.23
C THR A 15 16.88 -22.00 25.69
N ALA A 16 15.71 -22.52 26.07
CA ALA A 16 15.55 -23.39 27.24
C ALA A 16 14.28 -24.26 27.12
N GLY A 17 14.39 -25.52 27.55
CA GLY A 17 13.42 -26.61 27.33
C GLY A 17 12.09 -26.50 28.08
N VAL A 18 11.10 -27.22 27.58
CA VAL A 18 9.68 -27.15 27.95
C VAL A 18 9.34 -28.07 29.13
N SER A 19 8.58 -27.57 30.11
CA SER A 19 7.77 -28.37 31.04
C SER A 19 6.46 -27.62 31.35
N PHE A 20 5.34 -28.34 31.27
CA PHE A 20 3.98 -27.77 31.31
C PHE A 20 3.35 -27.82 32.71
N PHE A 21 2.68 -26.74 33.12
CA PHE A 21 1.55 -26.76 34.07
C PHE A 21 0.50 -25.73 33.65
N SER A 22 -0.78 -26.10 33.74
CA SER A 22 -1.93 -25.28 33.32
C SER A 22 -2.55 -24.53 34.50
N LEU A 23 -2.88 -23.25 34.30
CA LEU A 23 -3.82 -22.47 35.13
C LEU A 23 -4.58 -21.48 34.24
N GLN A 24 -5.89 -21.39 34.47
CA GLN A 24 -6.87 -20.63 33.68
C GLN A 24 -6.76 -19.11 33.91
N GLU A 25 -6.59 -18.35 32.83
CA GLU A 25 -7.00 -16.95 32.72
C GLU A 25 -7.70 -16.72 31.37
N LYS A 26 -8.72 -15.86 31.38
CA LYS A 26 -9.53 -15.48 30.21
C LYS A 26 -8.61 -14.95 29.09
N LYS A 27 -8.50 -15.69 27.98
CA LYS A 27 -7.65 -15.33 26.84
C LYS A 27 -8.41 -15.38 25.52
N TYR A 28 -8.36 -14.28 24.79
CA TYR A 28 -8.51 -14.21 23.33
C TYR A 28 -7.27 -14.85 22.68
N SER A 29 -7.14 -16.17 22.79
CA SER A 29 -6.22 -16.91 21.93
C SER A 29 -6.80 -18.31 21.72
N SER A 30 -7.35 -18.56 20.54
CA SER A 30 -7.56 -19.94 20.13
C SER A 30 -6.18 -20.52 19.81
N LEU A 31 -5.65 -21.34 20.72
CA LEU A 31 -4.46 -22.16 20.45
C LEU A 31 -4.87 -23.25 19.46
N ILE A 32 -4.97 -22.92 18.17
CA ILE A 32 -5.05 -23.89 17.10
C ILE A 32 -3.63 -24.03 16.55
N SER A 33 -2.88 -25.00 17.08
CA SER A 33 -1.56 -25.32 16.56
C SER A 33 -1.69 -26.00 15.20
N SER A 34 -1.25 -25.33 14.13
CA SER A 34 -0.93 -25.98 12.87
C SER A 34 0.29 -26.90 13.05
N PRO A 35 0.41 -28.00 12.29
CA PRO A 35 1.59 -28.86 12.36
C PRO A 35 2.81 -28.06 11.90
N ALA A 36 3.71 -27.78 12.85
CA ALA A 36 4.92 -27.00 12.65
C ALA A 36 6.03 -27.84 12.03
N ILE A 37 6.81 -27.23 11.12
CA ILE A 37 8.08 -27.78 10.63
C ILE A 37 9.15 -27.50 11.69
N ALA A 38 10.02 -28.48 11.98
CA ALA A 38 10.99 -28.41 13.07
C ALA A 38 11.96 -27.22 12.89
N ALA A 39 12.07 -26.36 13.90
CA ALA A 39 12.73 -25.05 13.86
C ALA A 39 14.27 -25.04 13.69
N ASN A 40 14.95 -26.16 13.42
CA ASN A 40 16.38 -26.26 13.73
C ASN A 40 17.35 -26.43 12.56
N SER A 41 16.93 -26.28 11.30
CA SER A 41 17.85 -26.40 10.15
C SER A 41 18.26 -25.09 9.48
N PHE A 42 17.63 -23.94 9.80
CA PHE A 42 17.76 -22.70 9.01
C PHE A 42 18.14 -21.43 9.79
N GLY A 43 18.50 -21.54 11.09
CA GLY A 43 18.89 -20.38 11.90
C GLY A 43 17.74 -19.43 12.29
N LEU A 44 16.50 -19.81 12.02
CA LEU A 44 15.29 -19.10 12.45
C LEU A 44 14.90 -19.51 13.86
N ASN A 45 14.39 -18.57 14.66
CA ASN A 45 13.97 -18.82 16.03
C ASN A 45 12.46 -18.98 16.17
N PHE A 46 11.81 -19.41 15.09
CA PHE A 46 10.40 -19.76 15.03
C PHE A 46 10.18 -20.86 13.99
N SER A 47 9.11 -21.63 14.15
CA SER A 47 8.66 -22.57 13.11
C SER A 47 7.71 -21.85 12.16
N PRO A 48 7.96 -21.82 10.85
CA PRO A 48 7.09 -21.15 9.89
C PRO A 48 5.64 -21.61 9.97
N VAL A 49 4.69 -20.70 9.72
CA VAL A 49 3.27 -21.05 9.67
C VAL A 49 2.97 -21.88 8.42
N LYS A 50 2.09 -22.87 8.57
CA LYS A 50 1.73 -23.75 7.45
C LYS A 50 0.73 -23.07 6.51
N LEU A 51 1.18 -22.79 5.29
CA LEU A 51 0.35 -22.32 4.18
C LEU A 51 -0.48 -23.46 3.58
N PRO A 52 -1.45 -23.17 2.69
CA PRO A 52 -2.23 -24.22 2.04
C PRO A 52 -1.51 -24.91 0.88
N ILE A 53 -0.34 -24.44 0.46
CA ILE A 53 0.49 -25.07 -0.57
C ILE A 53 1.80 -25.61 0.01
N PRO A 54 2.38 -26.69 -0.56
CA PRO A 54 3.73 -27.13 -0.21
C PRO A 54 4.80 -26.11 -0.60
N LEU A 55 5.83 -25.96 0.24
CA LEU A 55 6.97 -25.07 -0.01
C LEU A 55 8.29 -25.85 -0.08
N LYS A 56 9.30 -25.29 -0.75
CA LYS A 56 10.64 -25.91 -0.84
C LYS A 56 11.28 -26.11 0.54
N ILE A 57 11.02 -25.19 1.46
CA ILE A 57 11.50 -25.23 2.85
C ILE A 57 10.95 -26.41 3.66
N ASP A 58 9.90 -27.07 3.19
CA ASP A 58 9.31 -28.23 3.86
C ASP A 58 10.23 -29.46 3.80
N GLY A 59 11.09 -29.55 2.78
CA GLY A 59 12.01 -30.68 2.58
C GLY A 59 11.33 -32.05 2.44
N MET A 60 10.04 -32.07 2.11
CA MET A 60 9.22 -33.29 2.04
C MET A 60 9.27 -33.94 0.64
N SER A 61 9.17 -35.27 0.58
CA SER A 61 8.94 -35.99 -0.69
C SER A 61 7.54 -35.70 -1.26
N ASP A 62 7.32 -35.96 -2.55
CA ASP A 62 6.02 -35.73 -3.18
C ASP A 62 4.87 -36.47 -2.47
N GLU A 63 5.09 -37.72 -2.05
CA GLU A 63 4.08 -38.51 -1.33
C GLU A 63 3.79 -37.92 0.05
N SER A 64 4.83 -37.49 0.78
CA SER A 64 4.66 -36.82 2.06
C SER A 64 3.94 -35.47 1.92
N GLN A 65 4.24 -34.69 0.89
CA GLN A 65 3.53 -33.44 0.59
C GLN A 65 2.06 -33.70 0.30
N LYS A 66 1.74 -34.65 -0.60
CA LYS A 66 0.35 -35.00 -0.94
C LYS A 66 -0.45 -35.39 0.30
N ASN A 67 0.13 -36.21 1.18
CA ASN A 67 -0.53 -36.62 2.42
C ASN A 67 -0.68 -35.44 3.41
N ALA A 68 0.36 -34.61 3.57
CA ALA A 68 0.34 -33.49 4.51
C ALA A 68 -0.60 -32.35 4.08
N TYR A 69 -0.82 -32.17 2.78
CA TYR A 69 -1.61 -31.06 2.21
C TYR A 69 -2.95 -31.51 1.62
N GLN A 70 -3.36 -32.78 1.80
CA GLN A 70 -4.64 -33.30 1.31
C GLN A 70 -5.86 -32.55 1.86
N THR A 71 -5.76 -32.00 3.06
CA THR A 71 -6.79 -31.15 3.66
C THR A 71 -6.17 -29.89 4.26
N TYR A 72 -6.92 -28.79 4.22
CA TYR A 72 -6.53 -27.54 4.86
C TYR A 72 -7.74 -26.84 5.47
N LYS A 73 -7.55 -26.17 6.61
CA LYS A 73 -8.59 -25.37 7.25
C LYS A 73 -8.10 -23.94 7.32
N VAL A 74 -8.79 -23.05 6.62
CA VAL A 74 -8.54 -21.61 6.73
C VAL A 74 -9.11 -21.13 8.06
N LEU A 75 -8.31 -20.35 8.79
CA LEU A 75 -8.69 -19.75 10.06
C LEU A 75 -9.07 -18.29 9.82
N ASP A 76 -10.19 -17.88 10.39
CA ASP A 76 -10.61 -16.47 10.44
C ASP A 76 -9.97 -15.80 11.68
N ASP A 77 -8.64 -15.77 11.69
CA ASP A 77 -7.81 -15.23 12.77
C ASP A 77 -6.43 -14.83 12.22
N LEU A 78 -5.71 -13.98 12.94
CA LEU A 78 -4.30 -13.72 12.69
C LEU A 78 -3.47 -14.92 13.19
N VAL A 79 -3.05 -15.77 12.27
CA VAL A 79 -2.30 -16.99 12.60
C VAL A 79 -0.82 -16.66 12.71
N LEU A 80 -0.20 -17.05 13.83
CA LEU A 80 1.21 -16.79 14.14
C LEU A 80 1.98 -18.09 14.42
N PRO A 81 3.33 -18.06 14.40
CA PRO A 81 4.14 -19.20 14.77
C PRO A 81 3.93 -19.59 16.23
N GLN A 82 4.17 -20.86 16.55
CA GLN A 82 4.18 -21.30 17.95
C GLN A 82 5.18 -20.45 18.77
N GLY A 83 4.75 -20.01 19.95
CA GLY A 83 5.54 -19.15 20.83
C GLY A 83 5.32 -17.66 20.61
N PHE A 84 4.48 -17.26 19.66
CA PHE A 84 4.06 -15.88 19.45
C PHE A 84 2.59 -15.68 19.85
N THR A 85 2.25 -14.43 20.15
CA THR A 85 0.90 -13.98 20.43
C THR A 85 0.77 -12.52 20.00
N TYR A 86 -0.45 -12.01 19.95
CA TYR A 86 -0.72 -10.61 19.65
C TYR A 86 -1.68 -10.01 20.67
N ASP A 87 -1.58 -8.70 20.87
CA ASP A 87 -2.55 -7.89 21.61
C ASP A 87 -3.12 -6.84 20.65
N VAL A 88 -4.46 -6.66 20.61
CA VAL A 88 -5.10 -5.61 19.79
C VAL A 88 -4.87 -4.25 20.45
N LEU A 89 -4.22 -3.32 19.75
CA LEU A 89 -3.91 -1.98 20.25
C LEU A 89 -5.05 -0.98 20.03
N ALA A 90 -5.63 -1.02 18.83
CA ALA A 90 -6.74 -0.17 18.42
C ALA A 90 -7.45 -0.80 17.21
N GLN A 91 -8.74 -0.55 17.08
CA GLN A 91 -9.59 -1.07 16.00
C GLN A 91 -10.60 -0.01 15.55
N TRP A 92 -11.09 -0.11 14.31
CA TRP A 92 -12.02 0.86 13.73
C TRP A 92 -13.17 1.20 14.67
N GLY A 93 -13.42 2.49 14.89
CA GLY A 93 -14.46 3.01 15.78
C GLY A 93 -14.00 3.29 17.21
N ASP A 94 -12.82 2.82 17.64
CA ASP A 94 -12.27 3.19 18.95
C ASP A 94 -12.00 4.70 19.03
N LYS A 95 -12.15 5.32 20.19
CA LYS A 95 -11.96 6.77 20.33
C LYS A 95 -10.51 7.20 20.04
N VAL A 96 -10.35 8.26 19.24
CA VAL A 96 -9.07 8.96 19.02
C VAL A 96 -9.35 10.47 19.10
N ALA A 97 -8.99 11.07 20.25
CA ALA A 97 -9.27 12.47 20.56
C ALA A 97 -10.76 12.85 20.39
N ASP A 98 -11.06 13.77 19.48
CA ASP A 98 -12.39 14.26 19.11
C ASP A 98 -13.04 13.44 17.98
N SER A 99 -12.38 12.38 17.53
CA SER A 99 -12.80 11.50 16.44
C SER A 99 -12.65 10.03 16.85
N ARG A 100 -12.51 9.14 15.87
CA ARG A 100 -12.36 7.69 16.03
C ARG A 100 -11.14 7.17 15.29
N PHE A 101 -10.73 5.94 15.58
CA PHE A 101 -9.80 5.17 14.78
C PHE A 101 -10.48 4.83 13.45
N GLY A 102 -9.83 5.18 12.33
CA GLY A 102 -10.42 5.06 10.99
C GLY A 102 -10.60 3.62 10.55
N TYR A 103 -11.12 3.47 9.33
CA TYR A 103 -11.33 2.18 8.66
C TYR A 103 -10.09 1.82 7.85
N ASN A 104 -9.92 0.52 7.57
CA ASN A 104 -8.81 -0.02 6.78
C ASN A 104 -7.47 0.63 7.14
N ASN A 105 -7.02 0.36 8.37
CA ASN A 105 -5.71 0.83 8.82
C ASN A 105 -4.61 0.21 7.98
N ASP A 106 -3.66 1.03 7.55
CA ASP A 106 -2.56 0.63 6.68
C ASP A 106 -1.21 0.95 7.37
N TYR A 107 -0.32 1.68 6.70
CA TYR A 107 1.02 2.05 7.15
C TYR A 107 1.10 2.38 8.64
N LEU A 108 2.11 1.81 9.28
CA LEU A 108 2.43 2.05 10.67
C LEU A 108 3.81 2.69 10.79
N SER A 109 3.92 3.73 11.61
CA SER A 109 5.21 4.30 12.01
C SER A 109 5.23 4.70 13.48
N PHE A 110 6.17 4.14 14.24
CA PHE A 110 6.31 4.44 15.66
C PHE A 110 7.54 5.31 15.96
N ILE A 111 7.28 6.53 16.43
CA ILE A 111 8.31 7.46 16.92
C ILE A 111 8.39 7.37 18.44
N GLU A 112 9.49 6.81 18.93
CA GLU A 112 9.77 6.68 20.36
C GLU A 112 10.09 8.03 20.99
N THR A 113 9.38 8.38 22.07
CA THR A 113 9.63 9.62 22.84
C THR A 113 10.43 9.35 24.11
N SER A 114 10.30 8.14 24.65
CA SER A 114 11.13 7.60 25.73
C SER A 114 11.08 6.07 25.67
N ALA A 115 12.00 5.38 26.35
CA ALA A 115 12.09 3.93 26.28
C ALA A 115 10.73 3.26 26.55
N GLY A 116 10.20 2.55 25.56
CA GLY A 116 8.91 1.85 25.65
C GLY A 116 7.69 2.77 25.63
N GLN A 117 7.80 4.01 25.15
CA GLN A 117 6.70 4.96 25.00
C GLN A 117 6.87 5.81 23.73
N GLY A 118 5.78 6.18 23.08
CA GLY A 118 5.87 6.97 21.86
C GLY A 118 4.55 7.20 21.17
N TYR A 119 4.65 7.64 19.93
CA TYR A 119 3.52 7.92 19.06
C TYR A 119 3.53 6.96 17.89
N LEU A 120 2.44 6.22 17.72
CA LEU A 120 2.17 5.43 16.53
C LEU A 120 1.33 6.27 15.57
N THR A 121 1.87 6.52 14.39
CA THR A 121 1.13 7.05 13.24
C THR A 121 0.54 5.88 12.48
N VAL A 122 -0.72 6.02 12.08
CA VAL A 122 -1.51 4.99 11.40
C VAL A 122 -2.21 5.63 10.22
N ASN A 123 -2.03 5.08 9.03
CA ASN A 123 -2.81 5.47 7.86
C ASN A 123 -4.18 4.76 7.87
N PHE A 124 -5.17 5.38 7.23
CA PHE A 124 -6.50 4.83 7.02
C PHE A 124 -6.86 5.04 5.56
N GLU A 125 -6.81 3.95 4.81
CA GLU A 125 -6.75 4.03 3.36
C GLU A 125 -8.12 4.32 2.77
N TYR A 126 -9.04 3.36 2.82
CA TYR A 126 -10.36 3.44 2.20
C TYR A 126 -11.48 2.91 3.11
N ILE A 127 -12.71 2.85 2.58
CA ILE A 127 -13.79 2.07 3.22
C ILE A 127 -14.22 0.94 2.30
N SER A 128 -14.29 -0.28 2.82
CA SER A 128 -14.92 -1.39 2.09
C SER A 128 -16.44 -1.18 2.06
N GLY A 129 -16.96 -0.44 1.07
CA GLY A 129 -18.31 0.13 1.05
C GLY A 129 -19.42 -0.83 1.48
N ARG A 130 -19.40 -2.08 1.00
CA ARG A 130 -20.34 -3.14 1.41
C ARG A 130 -20.29 -3.42 2.91
N THR A 131 -19.12 -3.79 3.42
CA THR A 131 -18.93 -4.23 4.81
C THR A 131 -19.01 -3.06 5.77
N TRP A 132 -18.50 -1.89 5.39
CA TRP A 132 -18.66 -0.64 6.11
C TRP A 132 -20.14 -0.32 6.31
N LEU A 133 -20.96 -0.27 5.24
CA LEU A 133 -22.40 -0.03 5.37
C LEU A 133 -23.12 -1.09 6.22
N GLN A 134 -22.73 -2.36 6.10
CA GLN A 134 -23.32 -3.46 6.88
C GLN A 134 -23.08 -3.32 8.39
N THR A 135 -21.91 -2.80 8.77
CA THR A 135 -21.41 -2.82 10.15
C THR A 135 -21.43 -1.46 10.83
N PHE A 136 -21.54 -0.36 10.07
CA PHE A 136 -21.43 1.02 10.55
C PHE A 136 -22.32 1.30 11.76
N GLU A 137 -23.61 1.03 11.69
CA GLU A 137 -24.53 1.32 12.79
C GLU A 137 -24.18 0.53 14.07
N GLN A 138 -23.71 -0.73 13.94
CA GLN A 138 -23.34 -1.55 15.08
C GLN A 138 -22.03 -1.09 15.73
N VAL A 139 -21.06 -0.61 14.93
CA VAL A 139 -19.74 -0.19 15.42
C VAL A 139 -19.77 1.27 15.90
N ILE A 140 -20.45 2.15 15.16
CA ILE A 140 -20.47 3.60 15.40
C ILE A 140 -21.67 4.03 16.26
N GLY A 141 -22.78 3.29 16.23
CA GLY A 141 -24.00 3.68 16.92
C GLY A 141 -24.77 4.80 16.22
N LYS A 142 -24.53 5.01 14.91
CA LYS A 142 -25.20 6.02 14.09
C LYS A 142 -25.83 5.38 12.85
N THR A 143 -27.10 5.69 12.59
CA THR A 143 -27.80 5.29 11.36
C THR A 143 -27.52 6.30 10.23
N LEU A 144 -27.23 5.80 9.02
CA LEU A 144 -27.01 6.63 7.84
C LEU A 144 -28.23 6.62 6.90
N PRO A 145 -28.49 7.72 6.15
CA PRO A 145 -29.64 7.83 5.24
C PRO A 145 -29.45 7.06 3.91
N VAL A 146 -28.84 5.87 3.96
CA VAL A 146 -28.39 5.09 2.79
C VAL A 146 -29.54 4.72 1.87
N LYS A 147 -30.66 4.23 2.43
CA LYS A 147 -31.83 3.82 1.64
C LYS A 147 -32.39 4.98 0.83
N GLU A 148 -32.56 6.12 1.49
CA GLU A 148 -33.16 7.32 0.89
C GLU A 148 -32.29 7.92 -0.21
N VAL A 149 -30.96 7.85 -0.07
CA VAL A 149 -30.02 8.30 -1.10
C VAL A 149 -29.96 7.30 -2.25
N ARG A 150 -29.87 5.99 -1.95
CA ARG A 150 -29.78 4.94 -2.98
C ARG A 150 -30.97 4.93 -3.93
N GLU A 151 -32.18 5.20 -3.44
CA GLU A 151 -33.40 5.34 -4.25
C GLU A 151 -33.35 6.52 -5.26
N LYS A 152 -32.35 7.41 -5.15
CA LYS A 152 -32.15 8.58 -6.03
C LYS A 152 -30.96 8.44 -6.98
N THR A 153 -30.22 7.35 -6.89
CA THR A 153 -29.10 7.07 -7.78
C THR A 153 -29.58 6.66 -9.18
N ASN A 154 -28.73 6.87 -10.20
CA ASN A 154 -28.96 6.30 -11.52
C ASN A 154 -28.69 4.77 -11.54
N GLU A 155 -28.79 4.13 -12.70
CA GLU A 155 -28.53 2.69 -12.86
C GLU A 155 -27.12 2.24 -12.45
N LYS A 156 -26.16 3.16 -12.41
CA LYS A 156 -24.78 2.93 -11.98
C LYS A 156 -24.54 3.23 -10.50
N GLY A 157 -25.54 3.73 -9.77
CA GLY A 157 -25.37 4.17 -8.40
C GLY A 157 -24.86 5.62 -8.27
N GLU A 158 -24.81 6.41 -9.34
CA GLU A 158 -24.16 7.72 -9.34
C GLU A 158 -25.15 8.88 -9.10
N ILE A 159 -24.66 9.95 -8.46
CA ILE A 159 -25.32 11.25 -8.31
C ILE A 159 -24.27 12.37 -8.46
N ALA A 160 -24.53 13.35 -9.34
CA ALA A 160 -23.76 14.60 -9.41
C ALA A 160 -24.17 15.52 -8.23
N ALA A 161 -23.57 15.29 -7.06
CA ALA A 161 -24.00 15.89 -5.80
C ALA A 161 -23.62 17.37 -5.66
N TYR A 162 -22.51 17.80 -6.29
CA TYR A 162 -21.99 19.16 -6.20
C TYR A 162 -22.97 20.22 -6.73
N ASN A 163 -23.66 19.96 -7.84
CA ASN A 163 -24.63 20.88 -8.46
C ASN A 163 -26.10 20.52 -8.15
N LEU A 164 -26.33 19.60 -7.21
CA LEU A 164 -27.66 19.11 -6.87
C LEU A 164 -28.53 20.21 -6.25
N GLN A 165 -29.67 20.49 -6.87
CA GLN A 165 -30.62 21.54 -6.43
C GLN A 165 -31.50 21.10 -5.25
N ASP A 166 -31.72 19.79 -5.07
CA ASP A 166 -32.45 19.27 -3.91
C ASP A 166 -31.57 19.33 -2.66
N ALA A 167 -31.72 20.40 -1.89
CA ALA A 167 -30.96 20.63 -0.66
C ALA A 167 -31.14 19.53 0.39
N ARG A 168 -32.29 18.85 0.43
CA ARG A 168 -32.54 17.77 1.40
C ARG A 168 -31.80 16.49 1.02
N LEU A 169 -31.82 16.14 -0.26
CA LEU A 169 -31.04 15.01 -0.77
C LEU A 169 -29.54 15.28 -0.65
N ARG A 170 -29.10 16.49 -1.00
CA ARG A 170 -27.70 16.91 -0.85
C ARG A 170 -27.20 16.76 0.58
N ALA A 171 -27.96 17.24 1.58
CA ALA A 171 -27.57 17.12 2.99
C ALA A 171 -27.38 15.66 3.44
N LYS A 172 -28.17 14.72 2.91
CA LYS A 172 -28.00 13.27 3.19
C LYS A 172 -26.76 12.70 2.53
N ILE A 173 -26.43 13.15 1.32
CA ILE A 173 -25.18 12.76 0.64
C ILE A 173 -23.98 13.32 1.40
N GLU A 174 -24.05 14.58 1.86
CA GLU A 174 -23.04 15.19 2.71
C GLU A 174 -22.82 14.39 3.99
N GLU A 175 -23.90 13.90 4.63
CA GLU A 175 -23.79 13.07 5.83
C GLU A 175 -23.04 11.75 5.57
N ILE A 176 -23.41 11.01 4.52
CA ILE A 176 -22.72 9.74 4.16
C ILE A 176 -21.26 10.02 3.80
N SER A 177 -21.01 11.06 3.00
CA SER A 177 -19.68 11.43 2.52
C SER A 177 -18.77 11.88 3.67
N LEU A 178 -19.30 12.66 4.62
CA LEU A 178 -18.58 13.09 5.81
C LEU A 178 -18.13 11.88 6.65
N GLU A 179 -19.03 10.95 6.92
CA GLU A 179 -18.72 9.77 7.76
C GLU A 179 -17.68 8.86 7.08
N GLY A 180 -17.81 8.63 5.77
CA GLY A 180 -16.83 7.86 5.02
C GLY A 180 -15.45 8.52 4.92
N LEU A 181 -15.37 9.85 4.83
CA LEU A 181 -14.09 10.58 4.81
C LEU A 181 -13.50 10.80 6.21
N ILE A 182 -14.31 10.77 7.28
CA ILE A 182 -13.81 10.72 8.67
C ILE A 182 -13.05 9.41 8.93
N ASP A 183 -13.49 8.33 8.30
CA ASP A 183 -12.89 7.02 8.45
C ASP A 183 -11.60 6.83 7.63
N GLN A 184 -11.22 7.79 6.79
CA GLN A 184 -9.93 7.82 6.07
C GLN A 184 -9.00 8.91 6.61
N GLY A 185 -7.74 8.89 6.19
CA GLY A 185 -6.75 9.89 6.57
C GLY A 185 -5.60 9.31 7.39
N ILE A 186 -5.12 10.09 8.35
CA ILE A 186 -4.00 9.74 9.22
C ILE A 186 -4.48 9.84 10.68
N GLY A 187 -4.00 8.94 11.53
CA GLY A 187 -4.14 9.00 12.97
C GLY A 187 -2.80 9.01 13.66
N VAL A 188 -2.68 9.80 14.73
CA VAL A 188 -1.56 9.71 15.67
C VAL A 188 -2.14 9.24 16.99
N ILE A 189 -1.59 8.16 17.54
CA ILE A 189 -2.01 7.59 18.81
C ILE A 189 -0.82 7.38 19.74
N SER A 190 -1.01 7.64 21.03
CA SER A 190 0.05 7.47 22.03
C SER A 190 0.03 6.08 22.65
N LEU A 191 1.20 5.46 22.71
CA LEU A 191 1.42 4.12 23.26
C LEU A 191 2.48 4.12 24.36
N ALA A 192 2.32 3.20 25.31
CA ALA A 192 3.33 2.88 26.30
C ALA A 192 3.30 1.39 26.65
N LYS A 193 4.46 0.83 27.02
CA LYS A 193 4.55 -0.48 27.67
C LYS A 193 4.00 -0.37 29.10
N ASP A 194 3.17 -1.32 29.49
CA ASP A 194 2.78 -1.56 30.87
C ASP A 194 3.92 -2.26 31.66
N PRO A 195 3.80 -2.43 33.00
CA PRO A 195 4.83 -3.12 33.79
C PRO A 195 5.08 -4.59 33.41
N THR A 196 4.20 -5.21 32.61
CA THR A 196 4.35 -6.57 32.09
C THR A 196 5.02 -6.60 30.71
N GLY A 197 5.37 -5.43 30.16
CA GLY A 197 5.98 -5.27 28.84
C GLY A 197 4.99 -5.21 27.69
N LYS A 198 3.67 -5.23 27.96
CA LYS A 198 2.64 -5.13 26.91
C LYS A 198 2.40 -3.69 26.49
N TRP A 199 2.29 -3.47 25.19
CA TRP A 199 1.92 -2.16 24.64
C TRP A 199 0.43 -1.86 24.85
N GLN A 200 0.12 -0.63 25.24
CA GLN A 200 -1.24 -0.14 25.43
C GLN A 200 -1.38 1.34 25.04
N ARG A 201 -2.61 1.73 24.68
CA ARG A 201 -2.99 3.14 24.46
C ARG A 201 -2.85 3.94 25.75
N THR A 202 -2.35 5.17 25.64
CA THR A 202 -2.29 6.12 26.78
C THR A 202 -3.29 7.26 26.68
N TYR A 203 -3.95 7.44 25.52
CA TYR A 203 -4.95 8.49 25.26
C TYR A 203 -4.47 9.89 25.62
N SER A 204 -3.21 10.18 25.32
CA SER A 204 -2.58 11.47 25.59
C SER A 204 -3.19 12.60 24.74
N LYS A 205 -2.84 13.85 25.07
CA LYS A 205 -3.23 15.03 24.28
C LYS A 205 -2.62 15.09 22.88
N ALA A 206 -1.62 14.26 22.60
CA ALA A 206 -1.02 14.16 21.27
C ALA A 206 -1.87 13.32 20.31
N ASP A 207 -2.79 12.50 20.83
CA ASP A 207 -3.71 11.73 20.01
C ASP A 207 -4.52 12.69 19.12
N ARG A 208 -4.60 12.40 17.82
CA ARG A 208 -5.36 13.23 16.87
C ARG A 208 -5.68 12.47 15.58
N ARG A 209 -6.66 12.98 14.83
CA ARG A 209 -6.97 12.55 13.47
C ARG A 209 -6.77 13.71 12.49
N ILE A 210 -6.15 13.40 11.36
CA ILE A 210 -6.12 14.21 10.14
C ILE A 210 -6.95 13.44 9.12
N THR A 211 -8.24 13.74 9.04
CA THR A 211 -9.21 12.99 8.22
C THR A 211 -9.28 13.48 6.78
N GLY A 212 -9.99 12.76 5.91
CA GLY A 212 -10.34 13.19 4.55
C GLY A 212 -11.12 14.50 4.43
N ILE A 213 -11.56 15.09 5.55
CA ILE A 213 -12.29 16.37 5.60
C ILE A 213 -11.69 17.39 6.57
N SER A 214 -10.48 17.15 7.08
CA SER A 214 -9.80 18.13 7.96
C SER A 214 -9.58 19.46 7.21
N GLY A 215 -9.83 20.58 7.88
CA GLY A 215 -9.85 21.90 7.24
C GLY A 215 -11.22 22.34 6.71
N LEU A 216 -12.17 21.42 6.46
CA LEU A 216 -13.49 21.78 5.91
C LEU A 216 -14.29 22.71 6.84
N LYS A 217 -14.28 22.43 8.16
CA LYS A 217 -15.05 23.17 9.17
C LYS A 217 -14.22 23.70 10.34
N ASP A 218 -13.04 23.14 10.56
CA ASP A 218 -12.20 23.39 11.74
C ASP A 218 -10.96 24.25 11.44
N GLY A 219 -10.74 24.61 10.18
CA GLY A 219 -9.59 25.42 9.75
C GLY A 219 -8.24 24.69 9.78
N ARG A 220 -8.21 23.39 10.08
CA ARG A 220 -7.00 22.53 10.12
C ARG A 220 -6.56 22.10 8.72
N TYR A 221 -6.31 23.07 7.85
CA TYR A 221 -5.87 22.81 6.48
C TYR A 221 -4.49 22.19 6.43
N LEU A 222 -4.29 21.27 5.49
CA LEU A 222 -2.96 20.82 5.09
C LEU A 222 -2.22 21.94 4.36
N LYS A 223 -0.89 21.97 4.52
CA LYS A 223 0.02 22.89 3.84
C LYS A 223 0.54 22.26 2.55
N THR A 224 1.11 23.10 1.69
CA THR A 224 1.74 22.67 0.43
C THR A 224 3.05 23.42 0.22
N THR A 225 4.07 22.74 -0.28
CA THR A 225 5.33 23.36 -0.74
C THR A 225 5.66 22.94 -2.17
N GLY A 226 6.62 23.62 -2.80
CA GLY A 226 7.12 23.29 -4.14
C GLY A 226 6.32 23.92 -5.30
N PRO A 227 6.61 23.55 -6.55
CA PRO A 227 6.18 24.30 -7.74
C PRO A 227 4.66 24.31 -7.96
N ALA A 228 3.93 23.26 -7.56
CA ALA A 228 2.47 23.19 -7.78
C ALA A 228 1.69 24.27 -6.99
N VAL A 229 2.31 24.89 -5.97
CA VAL A 229 1.74 26.05 -5.27
C VAL A 229 1.41 27.20 -6.23
N ALA A 230 2.20 27.39 -7.30
CA ALA A 230 1.93 28.39 -8.33
C ALA A 230 0.59 28.12 -9.04
N ILE A 231 0.26 26.85 -9.30
CA ILE A 231 -1.02 26.45 -9.93
C ILE A 231 -2.18 26.60 -8.95
N PHE A 232 -1.99 26.27 -7.68
CA PHE A 232 -3.06 26.38 -6.68
C PHE A 232 -3.47 27.85 -6.43
N THR A 233 -2.53 28.77 -6.53
CA THR A 233 -2.73 30.19 -6.17
C THR A 233 -2.99 31.12 -7.34
N LYS A 234 -2.75 30.70 -8.60
CA LYS A 234 -3.05 31.53 -9.77
C LYS A 234 -4.55 31.79 -9.94
N THR A 235 -4.89 32.93 -10.53
CA THR A 235 -6.27 33.43 -10.69
C THR A 235 -6.88 33.12 -12.05
N ASP A 236 -6.04 32.83 -13.04
CA ASP A 236 -6.37 32.55 -14.44
C ASP A 236 -6.26 31.05 -14.74
N LYS A 237 -6.87 30.21 -13.89
CA LYS A 237 -6.92 28.75 -14.09
C LYS A 237 -7.79 28.44 -15.32
N LEU A 238 -7.37 27.49 -16.14
CA LEU A 238 -8.18 26.98 -17.26
C LEU A 238 -9.38 26.12 -16.78
N GLY A 239 -9.21 25.47 -15.63
CA GLY A 239 -10.15 24.50 -15.06
C GLY A 239 -10.84 25.03 -13.81
N TYR A 240 -11.15 24.11 -12.91
CA TYR A 240 -11.87 24.39 -11.66
C TYR A 240 -10.98 25.08 -10.62
N ASP A 241 -11.57 26.05 -9.92
CA ASP A 241 -10.98 26.72 -8.76
C ASP A 241 -11.87 26.48 -7.54
N ASP A 242 -11.30 25.90 -6.48
CA ASP A 242 -11.99 25.69 -5.21
C ASP A 242 -11.99 26.94 -4.32
N GLY A 243 -11.29 28.01 -4.72
CA GLY A 243 -11.20 29.27 -3.98
C GLY A 243 -10.36 29.21 -2.71
N LEU A 244 -9.62 28.12 -2.48
CA LEU A 244 -8.82 27.93 -1.25
C LEU A 244 -7.35 28.32 -1.42
N GLY A 245 -6.91 28.64 -2.65
CA GLY A 245 -5.49 28.84 -2.95
C GLY A 245 -4.69 27.59 -2.61
N ALA A 246 -3.56 27.74 -1.91
CA ALA A 246 -2.70 26.61 -1.52
C ALA A 246 -3.18 25.81 -0.29
N LYS A 247 -4.30 26.19 0.33
CA LYS A 247 -4.90 25.43 1.45
C LYS A 247 -5.57 24.17 0.90
N ILE A 248 -5.40 23.05 1.61
CA ILE A 248 -5.96 21.75 1.21
C ILE A 248 -6.85 21.21 2.33
N ILE A 249 -8.02 20.69 1.93
CA ILE A 249 -8.95 20.00 2.82
C ILE A 249 -8.62 18.51 2.78
N GLY A 250 -8.23 17.99 3.95
CA GLY A 250 -8.05 16.57 4.20
C GLY A 250 -7.00 15.85 3.37
N THR A 251 -6.89 14.56 3.67
CA THR A 251 -6.10 13.55 2.95
C THR A 251 -6.84 12.22 3.10
N PHE A 252 -6.84 11.41 2.05
CA PHE A 252 -7.63 10.17 1.95
C PHE A 252 -6.95 9.21 0.96
N GLN A 253 -7.40 7.95 0.92
CA GLN A 253 -6.71 6.90 0.16
C GLN A 253 -5.25 6.82 0.62
N ASN A 254 -5.05 6.93 1.94
CA ASN A 254 -3.75 6.91 2.59
C ASN A 254 -3.28 5.45 2.71
N CYS A 255 -2.46 5.01 1.75
CA CYS A 255 -1.94 3.65 1.63
C CYS A 255 -0.74 3.44 2.59
N ALA A 256 0.42 3.06 2.06
CA ALA A 256 1.66 2.90 2.79
C ALA A 256 2.32 4.28 3.11
N GLY A 257 3.64 4.29 3.32
CA GLY A 257 4.32 5.49 3.75
C GLY A 257 5.82 5.34 3.95
N GLY A 258 6.39 6.18 4.80
CA GLY A 258 7.81 6.13 5.14
C GLY A 258 8.12 6.92 6.39
N THR A 259 9.22 6.58 7.06
CA THR A 259 9.66 7.27 8.27
C THR A 259 10.99 7.95 8.04
N THR A 260 11.06 9.27 8.30
CA THR A 260 12.30 10.00 8.12
C THR A 260 13.26 9.77 9.28
N PRO A 261 14.59 9.85 9.05
CA PRO A 261 15.57 9.80 10.14
C PRO A 261 15.47 10.95 11.16
N TRP A 262 14.75 12.02 10.85
CA TRP A 262 14.52 13.18 11.73
C TRP A 262 13.18 13.12 12.48
N GLY A 263 12.45 11.99 12.38
CA GLY A 263 11.28 11.70 13.21
C GLY A 263 9.96 12.31 12.73
N THR A 264 9.84 12.52 11.42
CA THR A 264 8.55 12.78 10.75
C THR A 264 8.10 11.54 9.99
N VAL A 265 6.81 11.48 9.68
CA VAL A 265 6.16 10.35 9.01
C VAL A 265 5.53 10.83 7.71
N PHE A 266 5.71 10.06 6.65
CA PHE A 266 5.10 10.28 5.35
C PHE A 266 3.95 9.30 5.17
N SER A 267 2.83 9.82 4.70
CA SER A 267 1.66 9.05 4.28
C SER A 267 1.42 9.27 2.80
N ALA A 268 1.11 8.19 2.09
CA ALA A 268 0.97 8.19 0.64
C ALA A 268 -0.49 8.27 0.21
N GLU A 269 -0.86 9.24 -0.62
CA GLU A 269 -2.17 9.23 -1.27
C GLU A 269 -2.10 8.41 -2.57
N GLU A 270 -2.84 7.31 -2.63
CA GLU A 270 -2.67 6.25 -3.62
C GLU A 270 -3.86 6.23 -4.59
N ASN A 271 -4.93 5.50 -4.29
CA ASN A 271 -6.14 5.45 -5.11
C ASN A 271 -7.09 6.68 -4.98
N PHE A 272 -6.52 7.89 -4.90
CA PHE A 272 -7.25 9.16 -4.69
C PHE A 272 -8.32 9.45 -5.78
N GLN A 273 -8.18 8.86 -6.97
CA GLN A 273 -9.13 9.02 -8.08
C GLN A 273 -10.55 8.53 -7.75
N ASP A 274 -10.69 7.67 -6.74
CA ASP A 274 -11.98 7.15 -6.32
C ASP A 274 -12.81 8.24 -5.61
N GLN A 275 -12.16 9.31 -5.13
CA GLN A 275 -12.85 10.40 -4.42
C GLN A 275 -12.90 11.70 -5.23
N VAL A 276 -11.92 11.94 -6.10
CA VAL A 276 -11.76 13.18 -6.88
C VAL A 276 -11.19 12.88 -8.27
N THR A 277 -11.26 13.84 -9.18
CA THR A 277 -10.74 13.65 -10.54
C THR A 277 -9.21 13.57 -10.56
N GLU A 278 -8.66 12.58 -11.27
CA GLU A 278 -7.22 12.49 -11.48
C GLU A 278 -6.74 13.47 -12.55
N VAL A 279 -7.48 13.53 -13.66
CA VAL A 279 -7.07 14.27 -14.85
C VAL A 279 -7.07 15.78 -14.58
N VAL A 280 -6.05 16.45 -15.11
CA VAL A 280 -5.88 17.90 -15.04
C VAL A 280 -5.79 18.51 -16.42
N LEU A 281 -6.02 19.80 -16.55
CA LEU A 281 -5.77 20.54 -17.80
C LEU A 281 -4.27 20.81 -18.00
N LYS A 282 -3.91 21.37 -19.16
CA LYS A 282 -2.50 21.62 -19.55
C LYS A 282 -1.78 22.67 -18.69
N ASP A 283 -2.52 23.47 -17.92
CA ASP A 283 -1.96 24.39 -16.92
C ASP A 283 -1.89 23.74 -15.51
N GLY A 284 -2.23 22.44 -15.38
CA GLY A 284 -2.26 21.72 -14.11
C GLY A 284 -3.50 21.96 -13.25
N SER A 285 -4.47 22.75 -13.72
CA SER A 285 -5.72 22.97 -12.98
C SER A 285 -6.64 21.75 -13.02
N SER A 286 -7.39 21.52 -11.94
CA SER A 286 -8.33 20.40 -11.82
C SER A 286 -9.49 20.51 -12.81
N LEU A 287 -10.08 19.38 -13.19
CA LEU A 287 -11.43 19.38 -13.77
C LEU A 287 -12.49 19.69 -12.70
N HIS A 288 -13.70 20.02 -13.16
CA HIS A 288 -14.84 20.29 -12.30
C HIS A 288 -15.25 19.03 -11.49
N PRO A 289 -15.64 19.15 -10.21
CA PRO A 289 -15.96 17.99 -9.35
C PRO A 289 -16.98 17.01 -9.93
N ASP A 290 -17.90 17.47 -10.78
CA ASP A 290 -18.89 16.62 -11.47
C ASP A 290 -18.29 15.55 -12.39
N THR A 291 -17.00 15.61 -12.75
CA THR A 291 -16.35 14.53 -13.49
C THR A 291 -16.15 13.26 -12.66
N THR A 292 -16.25 13.37 -11.34
CA THR A 292 -16.22 12.24 -10.39
C THR A 292 -17.48 12.32 -9.52
N PRO A 293 -18.61 11.73 -9.95
CA PRO A 293 -19.87 11.80 -9.21
C PRO A 293 -19.79 11.03 -7.89
N PHE A 294 -20.68 11.34 -6.94
CA PHE A 294 -20.87 10.51 -5.76
C PHE A 294 -21.48 9.16 -6.17
N ILE A 295 -20.92 8.06 -5.67
CA ILE A 295 -21.33 6.69 -5.99
C ILE A 295 -21.87 6.02 -4.72
N LEU A 296 -23.05 5.42 -4.81
CA LEU A 296 -23.64 4.58 -3.78
C LEU A 296 -24.37 3.40 -4.39
N ASN A 297 -23.71 2.25 -4.45
CA ASN A 297 -24.30 1.00 -4.93
C ASN A 297 -24.19 -0.11 -3.86
N SER A 298 -24.27 -1.38 -4.27
CA SER A 298 -24.19 -2.52 -3.35
C SER A 298 -22.78 -2.81 -2.82
N GLY A 299 -21.75 -2.36 -3.53
CA GLY A 299 -20.34 -2.57 -3.21
C GLY A 299 -19.62 -1.29 -2.77
N GLU A 300 -19.95 -0.16 -3.40
CA GLU A 300 -19.13 1.05 -3.39
C GLU A 300 -19.83 2.23 -2.70
N VAL A 301 -19.01 3.07 -2.06
CA VAL A 301 -19.37 4.36 -1.48
C VAL A 301 -18.24 5.35 -1.77
N ASP A 302 -18.23 5.86 -2.99
CA ASP A 302 -17.11 6.63 -3.57
C ASP A 302 -17.54 8.00 -4.09
N GLY A 303 -16.60 8.76 -4.63
CA GLY A 303 -16.81 10.14 -5.08
C GLY A 303 -17.27 11.05 -3.94
N ARG A 304 -16.89 10.75 -2.69
CA ARG A 304 -17.35 11.48 -1.50
C ARG A 304 -16.82 12.92 -1.47
N GLY A 305 -15.72 13.18 -2.17
CA GLY A 305 -15.20 14.53 -2.39
C GLY A 305 -16.08 15.41 -3.26
N ASN A 306 -16.96 14.82 -4.10
CA ASN A 306 -17.81 15.54 -5.06
C ASN A 306 -18.67 16.59 -4.37
N VAL A 307 -19.43 16.19 -3.34
CA VAL A 307 -20.40 17.08 -2.68
C VAL A 307 -19.73 18.26 -1.97
N PHE A 308 -18.46 18.12 -1.60
CA PHE A 308 -17.67 19.17 -0.96
C PHE A 308 -16.86 20.03 -1.94
N GLY A 309 -16.90 19.73 -3.24
CA GLY A 309 -16.19 20.49 -4.26
C GLY A 309 -14.67 20.38 -4.17
N LEU A 310 -14.16 19.21 -3.78
CA LEU A 310 -12.71 19.01 -3.64
C LEU A 310 -12.03 19.02 -5.01
N ALA A 311 -10.98 19.85 -5.17
CA ALA A 311 -10.21 19.93 -6.41
C ALA A 311 -9.19 18.78 -6.52
N GLY A 312 -9.30 17.98 -7.58
CA GLY A 312 -8.55 16.73 -7.72
C GLY A 312 -7.03 16.89 -7.83
N ASN A 313 -6.55 18.02 -8.35
CA ASN A 313 -5.12 18.32 -8.45
C ASN A 313 -4.42 18.52 -7.09
N LYS A 314 -5.18 18.60 -5.99
CA LYS A 314 -4.67 18.71 -4.62
C LYS A 314 -4.48 17.37 -3.90
N TYR A 315 -4.75 16.24 -4.57
CA TYR A 315 -4.64 14.89 -4.00
C TYR A 315 -3.76 14.00 -4.87
N GLY A 316 -3.24 12.90 -4.30
CA GLY A 316 -2.24 12.04 -4.96
C GLY A 316 -0.82 12.49 -4.66
N TRP A 317 -0.57 13.01 -3.46
CA TRP A 317 0.74 13.47 -3.03
C TRP A 317 1.18 12.73 -1.76
N MET A 318 2.49 12.71 -1.54
CA MET A 318 3.07 12.44 -0.22
C MET A 318 2.74 13.54 0.80
N VAL A 319 2.26 13.12 1.98
CA VAL A 319 1.90 14.00 3.11
C VAL A 319 2.86 13.75 4.29
N GLU A 320 3.67 14.75 4.63
CA GLU A 320 4.54 14.70 5.83
C GLU A 320 3.79 15.17 7.08
N VAL A 321 3.89 14.42 8.18
CA VAL A 321 3.34 14.74 9.50
C VAL A 321 4.42 14.56 10.58
N ASP A 322 4.57 15.53 11.47
CA ASP A 322 5.33 15.39 12.71
C ASP A 322 4.42 14.86 13.84
N PRO A 323 4.51 13.57 14.22
CA PRO A 323 3.65 13.03 15.26
C PRO A 323 3.89 13.67 16.63
N ALA A 324 5.09 14.20 16.88
CA ALA A 324 5.42 14.87 18.13
C ALA A 324 4.92 16.33 18.21
N ASN A 325 4.44 16.92 17.11
CA ASN A 325 3.83 18.24 17.08
C ASN A 325 2.30 18.13 16.94
N PRO A 326 1.51 18.35 18.02
CA PRO A 326 0.05 18.20 17.96
C PRO A 326 -0.66 19.20 17.04
N ASP A 327 0.02 20.30 16.67
CA ASP A 327 -0.50 21.34 15.77
C ASP A 327 -0.09 21.12 14.31
N ASP A 328 0.59 20.01 14.00
CA ASP A 328 0.89 19.62 12.62
C ASP A 328 -0.20 18.70 12.06
N TYR A 329 -0.83 19.19 10.99
CA TYR A 329 -1.93 18.54 10.28
C TYR A 329 -1.53 18.04 8.89
N GLY A 330 -0.25 18.14 8.51
CA GLY A 330 0.26 17.60 7.26
C GLY A 330 0.75 18.66 6.28
N THR A 331 1.84 18.33 5.58
CA THR A 331 2.41 19.13 4.49
C THR A 331 2.61 18.28 3.25
N LYS A 332 2.06 18.72 2.11
CA LYS A 332 2.25 18.08 0.80
C LYS A 332 3.47 18.65 0.09
N HIS A 333 4.48 17.82 -0.18
CA HIS A 333 5.72 18.23 -0.86
C HIS A 333 5.67 17.93 -2.35
N THR A 334 5.34 18.95 -3.15
CA THR A 334 4.97 18.72 -4.56
C THR A 334 6.13 18.36 -5.48
N TRP A 335 7.37 18.55 -5.04
CA TRP A 335 8.55 18.03 -5.76
C TRP A 335 8.63 16.50 -5.78
N LEU A 336 7.89 15.80 -4.93
CA LEU A 336 7.79 14.34 -4.95
C LEU A 336 6.88 13.83 -6.09
N GLY A 337 6.21 14.74 -6.82
CA GLY A 337 5.29 14.41 -7.91
C GLY A 337 3.90 14.04 -7.41
N ARG A 338 2.92 14.06 -8.33
CA ARG A 338 1.54 13.62 -8.09
C ARG A 338 1.23 12.38 -8.92
N PHE A 339 0.91 11.30 -8.23
CA PHE A 339 0.52 10.01 -8.79
C PHE A 339 -0.09 9.13 -7.68
N ARG A 340 -0.42 7.87 -7.98
CA ARG A 340 -0.92 6.92 -6.98
C ARG A 340 0.26 6.40 -6.17
N HIS A 341 0.66 7.14 -5.14
CA HIS A 341 1.83 6.75 -4.38
C HIS A 341 1.51 5.57 -3.47
N GLU A 342 2.35 4.54 -3.47
CA GLU A 342 2.26 3.50 -2.44
C GLU A 342 3.01 3.91 -1.17
N ALA A 343 4.34 4.00 -1.25
CA ALA A 343 5.23 4.21 -0.12
C ALA A 343 6.37 5.17 -0.47
N VAL A 344 7.22 5.44 0.51
CA VAL A 344 8.40 6.27 0.33
C VAL A 344 9.62 5.77 1.10
N ALA A 345 10.72 5.59 0.38
CA ALA A 345 12.00 5.17 0.94
C ALA A 345 13.01 6.33 0.95
N PHE A 346 13.78 6.47 2.02
CA PHE A 346 14.74 7.56 2.19
C PHE A 346 16.18 7.06 2.14
N LEU A 347 16.98 7.61 1.23
CA LEU A 347 18.44 7.54 1.30
C LEU A 347 18.97 8.89 1.80
N ALA A 348 19.28 8.91 3.10
CA ALA A 348 19.65 10.13 3.82
C ALA A 348 20.98 9.95 4.56
N GLN A 349 22.01 10.70 4.15
CA GLN A 349 23.34 10.66 4.76
C GLN A 349 23.89 12.07 4.94
N THR A 350 24.54 12.32 6.09
CA THR A 350 25.22 13.59 6.36
C THR A 350 26.27 13.89 5.28
N GLY A 351 26.24 15.10 4.73
CA GLY A 351 27.14 15.57 3.67
C GLY A 351 26.69 15.23 2.24
N GLN A 352 25.62 14.43 2.09
CA GLN A 352 25.04 14.06 0.80
C GLN A 352 23.72 14.79 0.54
N TYR A 353 23.27 14.75 -0.71
CA TYR A 353 21.91 15.15 -1.06
C TYR A 353 20.90 14.13 -0.50
N LEU A 354 19.69 14.59 -0.18
CA LEU A 354 18.59 13.69 0.17
C LEU A 354 18.06 13.06 -1.11
N ALA A 355 17.99 11.73 -1.15
CA ALA A 355 17.23 11.01 -2.17
C ALA A 355 15.99 10.34 -1.56
N VAL A 356 14.89 10.41 -2.29
CA VAL A 356 13.57 9.89 -1.88
C VAL A 356 13.00 9.07 -3.02
N TYR A 357 12.66 7.82 -2.77
CA TYR A 357 12.15 6.89 -3.79
C TYR A 357 10.68 6.58 -3.53
N SER A 358 9.89 6.46 -4.59
CA SER A 358 8.46 6.13 -4.48
C SER A 358 7.98 5.43 -5.76
N GLY A 359 7.04 4.50 -5.61
CA GLY A 359 6.33 3.84 -6.70
C GLY A 359 5.01 4.55 -7.02
N CYS A 360 4.60 4.52 -8.29
CA CYS A 360 3.21 4.79 -8.67
C CYS A 360 2.50 3.44 -8.84
N ASP A 361 1.69 3.02 -7.87
CA ASP A 361 0.93 1.79 -7.98
C ASP A 361 -0.21 1.96 -9.00
N ARG A 362 0.10 1.54 -10.23
CA ARG A 362 -0.80 1.49 -11.36
C ARG A 362 -0.29 0.43 -12.31
N ARG A 363 -1.21 -0.17 -13.08
CA ARG A 363 -0.83 -1.01 -14.22
C ARG A 363 -0.07 -0.16 -15.25
N GLY A 364 1.22 -0.45 -15.43
CA GLY A 364 2.11 0.40 -16.24
C GLY A 364 2.67 1.62 -15.50
N GLY A 365 2.55 1.65 -14.17
CA GLY A 365 3.12 2.68 -13.29
C GLY A 365 4.64 2.75 -13.33
N HIS A 366 5.24 3.61 -12.53
CA HIS A 366 6.66 3.95 -12.61
C HIS A 366 7.34 3.99 -11.25
N VAL A 367 8.68 3.89 -11.27
CA VAL A 367 9.53 4.16 -10.10
C VAL A 367 10.10 5.56 -10.23
N TYR A 368 10.02 6.33 -9.14
CA TYR A 368 10.52 7.70 -9.07
C TYR A 368 11.63 7.85 -8.05
N LYS A 369 12.47 8.86 -8.29
CA LYS A 369 13.49 9.35 -7.38
C LYS A 369 13.41 10.86 -7.34
N PHE A 370 13.28 11.45 -6.16
CA PHE A 370 13.53 12.86 -5.92
C PHE A 370 14.95 13.04 -5.36
N VAL A 371 15.67 14.07 -5.80
CA VAL A 371 16.95 14.49 -5.23
C VAL A 371 16.86 15.96 -4.82
N SER A 372 17.19 16.26 -3.56
CA SER A 372 17.17 17.63 -3.05
C SER A 372 18.28 18.51 -3.65
N GLU A 373 18.03 19.81 -3.75
CA GLU A 373 19.06 20.79 -4.14
C GLU A 373 20.08 21.04 -3.01
N GLY A 374 19.62 20.94 -1.76
CA GLY A 374 20.46 21.09 -0.56
C GLY A 374 21.03 19.76 -0.08
N LYS A 375 22.13 19.83 0.68
CA LYS A 375 22.72 18.67 1.36
C LYS A 375 22.22 18.54 2.78
N ILE A 376 22.15 17.32 3.27
CA ILE A 376 21.85 17.02 4.67
C ILE A 376 23.07 17.38 5.51
N SER A 377 22.89 18.28 6.47
CA SER A 377 23.96 18.64 7.40
C SER A 377 24.04 17.67 8.60
N ASP A 378 22.89 17.23 9.10
CA ASP A 378 22.74 16.27 10.18
C ASP A 378 21.39 15.55 9.99
N ILE A 379 21.43 14.23 9.88
CA ILE A 379 20.27 13.39 9.58
C ILE A 379 19.16 13.47 10.62
N LYS A 380 19.44 13.92 11.86
CA LYS A 380 18.45 14.00 12.95
C LYS A 380 17.71 15.34 13.03
N GLN A 381 18.10 16.34 12.23
CA GLN A 381 17.49 17.66 12.32
C GLN A 381 16.12 17.69 11.66
N LYS A 382 15.08 18.05 12.44
CA LYS A 382 13.71 18.24 11.93
C LYS A 382 13.60 19.27 10.79
N ASN A 383 14.56 20.20 10.69
CA ASN A 383 14.57 21.17 9.59
C ASN A 383 14.91 20.55 8.23
N ASN A 384 15.30 19.27 8.17
CA ASN A 384 15.59 18.56 6.91
C ASN A 384 14.35 18.45 6.02
N SER A 385 13.12 18.53 6.56
CA SER A 385 11.88 18.62 5.77
C SER A 385 11.94 19.72 4.70
N LYS A 386 12.64 20.84 4.96
CA LYS A 386 12.81 21.92 3.97
C LYS A 386 13.58 21.51 2.70
N LEU A 387 14.34 20.40 2.76
CA LEU A 387 15.08 19.87 1.60
C LEU A 387 14.13 19.34 0.52
N LEU A 388 12.88 19.04 0.88
CA LEU A 388 11.82 18.59 -0.04
C LEU A 388 11.15 19.75 -0.78
N GLU A 389 11.43 21.00 -0.39
CA GLU A 389 10.85 22.18 -1.05
C GLU A 389 11.55 22.53 -2.36
N LYS A 390 12.76 22.02 -2.59
CA LYS A 390 13.59 22.28 -3.78
C LYS A 390 14.45 21.08 -4.16
N GLY A 391 14.36 20.68 -5.41
CA GLY A 391 15.16 19.60 -5.96
C GLY A 391 14.71 19.26 -7.38
N MET A 392 14.83 17.98 -7.74
CA MET A 392 14.37 17.46 -9.03
C MET A 392 13.75 16.09 -8.84
N LEU A 393 12.64 15.86 -9.53
CA LEU A 393 12.00 14.54 -9.64
C LEU A 393 12.51 13.86 -10.91
N TYR A 394 12.77 12.56 -10.80
CA TYR A 394 13.20 11.70 -11.89
C TYR A 394 12.34 10.45 -11.95
N GLY A 395 12.16 9.89 -13.15
CA GLY A 395 11.60 8.55 -13.37
C GLY A 395 12.68 7.56 -13.82
N ALA A 396 12.55 6.30 -13.40
CA ALA A 396 13.52 5.25 -13.71
C ALA A 396 13.40 4.72 -15.15
N LYS A 397 14.53 4.60 -15.85
CA LYS A 397 14.69 3.76 -17.03
C LYS A 397 15.49 2.51 -16.68
N PHE A 398 14.86 1.35 -16.76
CA PHE A 398 15.52 0.06 -16.60
C PHE A 398 16.00 -0.46 -17.96
N ASN A 399 17.22 -1.01 -17.99
CA ASN A 399 17.79 -1.69 -19.14
C ASN A 399 17.82 -3.21 -18.90
N PRO A 400 17.63 -4.04 -19.95
CA PRO A 400 17.65 -5.51 -19.83
C PRO A 400 18.99 -6.09 -19.33
N ASP A 401 20.08 -5.34 -19.43
CA ASP A 401 21.42 -5.72 -18.98
C ASP A 401 21.67 -5.45 -17.48
N LYS A 402 20.60 -5.22 -16.71
CA LYS A 402 20.63 -4.96 -15.27
C LYS A 402 21.24 -3.61 -14.89
N THR A 403 21.39 -2.70 -15.84
CA THR A 403 21.68 -1.29 -15.60
C THR A 403 20.40 -0.45 -15.70
N GLY A 404 20.47 0.81 -15.30
CA GLY A 404 19.42 1.79 -15.51
C GLY A 404 19.90 3.21 -15.27
N TYR A 405 19.05 4.17 -15.60
CA TYR A 405 19.32 5.60 -15.42
C TYR A 405 18.05 6.39 -15.08
N TRP A 406 18.23 7.59 -14.54
CA TRP A 406 17.15 8.47 -14.06
C TRP A 406 16.86 9.56 -15.09
N ILE A 407 15.60 9.66 -15.56
CA ILE A 407 15.13 10.67 -16.51
C ILE A 407 14.50 11.83 -15.73
N PRO A 408 15.00 13.08 -15.85
CA PRO A 408 14.43 14.21 -15.10
C PRO A 408 13.05 14.60 -15.62
N LEU A 409 12.16 15.04 -14.74
CA LEU A 409 10.84 15.59 -15.09
C LEU A 409 10.85 17.11 -14.99
N ASN A 410 11.35 17.75 -16.05
CA ASN A 410 11.41 19.21 -16.16
C ASN A 410 11.01 19.67 -17.59
N PRO A 411 10.77 20.96 -17.81
CA PRO A 411 10.32 21.47 -19.11
C PRO A 411 11.23 21.12 -20.30
N ASP A 412 12.54 20.97 -20.08
CA ASP A 412 13.52 20.74 -21.14
C ASP A 412 13.68 19.25 -21.50
N THR A 413 13.06 18.34 -20.75
CA THR A 413 13.16 16.90 -21.00
C THR A 413 12.54 16.53 -22.35
N GLU A 414 13.29 15.79 -23.18
CA GLU A 414 12.86 15.35 -24.50
C GLU A 414 11.68 14.36 -24.44
N ILE A 415 10.71 14.53 -25.34
CA ILE A 415 9.62 13.58 -25.55
C ILE A 415 10.16 12.31 -26.20
N ASN A 416 10.05 11.19 -25.50
CA ASN A 416 10.51 9.89 -25.97
C ASN A 416 9.68 8.73 -25.39
N PRO A 417 8.37 8.66 -25.66
CA PRO A 417 7.51 7.65 -25.05
C PRO A 417 7.93 6.22 -25.41
N VAL A 418 7.63 5.28 -24.52
CA VAL A 418 7.66 3.84 -24.86
C VAL A 418 6.63 3.53 -25.93
N LEU A 419 6.86 2.46 -26.68
CA LEU A 419 5.98 2.02 -27.76
C LEU A 419 4.97 0.96 -27.27
N PRO A 420 3.70 0.95 -27.73
CA PRO A 420 2.71 -0.10 -27.47
C PRO A 420 3.27 -1.52 -27.63
N SER A 421 4.08 -1.75 -28.66
CA SER A 421 4.72 -3.05 -28.91
C SER A 421 5.66 -3.51 -27.79
N GLN A 422 6.22 -2.59 -27.00
CA GLN A 422 7.13 -2.84 -25.87
C GLN A 422 6.40 -3.17 -24.56
N ILE A 423 5.09 -2.94 -24.49
CA ILE A 423 4.32 -2.97 -23.23
C ILE A 423 3.35 -4.15 -23.19
N ALA A 424 3.32 -4.89 -22.07
CA ALA A 424 2.47 -6.05 -21.90
C ALA A 424 0.97 -5.71 -22.08
N ALA A 425 0.22 -6.65 -22.65
CA ALA A 425 -1.20 -6.52 -22.94
C ALA A 425 -1.92 -7.85 -22.73
N SER A 426 -3.25 -7.81 -22.52
CA SER A 426 -4.04 -9.05 -22.44
C SER A 426 -4.12 -9.74 -23.80
N ARG A 427 -4.15 -8.94 -24.89
CA ARG A 427 -4.13 -9.37 -26.30
C ARG A 427 -3.46 -8.31 -27.16
N GLY A 428 -2.61 -8.72 -28.10
CA GLY A 428 -1.95 -7.80 -29.02
C GLY A 428 -0.90 -6.92 -28.35
N ASP A 429 -0.84 -5.66 -28.79
CA ASP A 429 0.06 -4.64 -28.24
C ASP A 429 -0.59 -3.87 -27.08
N GLY A 430 0.27 -3.27 -26.24
CA GLY A 430 -0.15 -2.53 -25.06
C GLY A 430 -0.84 -1.21 -25.37
N VAL A 431 -1.20 -0.50 -24.30
CA VAL A 431 -1.74 0.86 -24.39
C VAL A 431 -0.79 1.81 -23.69
N VAL A 432 -0.50 2.94 -24.33
CA VAL A 432 0.30 4.02 -23.74
C VAL A 432 -0.57 5.27 -23.65
N ALA A 433 -0.82 5.73 -22.42
CA ALA A 433 -1.57 6.94 -22.15
C ALA A 433 -0.64 8.16 -22.10
N LEU A 434 -0.82 9.11 -23.01
CA LEU A 434 -0.02 10.34 -23.07
C LEU A 434 -0.85 11.59 -22.78
N PRO A 435 -0.22 12.67 -22.26
CA PRO A 435 -0.88 13.96 -22.10
C PRO A 435 -1.43 14.44 -23.45
N ASN A 436 -2.67 14.91 -23.46
CA ASN A 436 -3.26 15.63 -24.57
C ASN A 436 -2.95 17.12 -24.43
N PRO A 437 -2.10 17.75 -25.29
CA PRO A 437 -1.79 19.18 -25.18
C PRO A 437 -2.95 20.08 -25.64
N GLU A 438 -3.96 19.52 -26.31
CA GLU A 438 -5.15 20.23 -26.78
C GLU A 438 -6.34 20.06 -25.82
N ARG A 439 -6.13 19.46 -24.64
CA ARG A 439 -7.21 19.22 -23.68
C ARG A 439 -7.83 20.51 -23.17
N THR A 440 -9.16 20.51 -23.09
CA THR A 440 -9.97 21.63 -22.58
C THR A 440 -11.00 21.10 -21.58
N VAL A 441 -11.76 22.00 -20.94
CA VAL A 441 -12.90 21.61 -20.08
C VAL A 441 -13.95 20.74 -20.80
N ASN A 442 -14.00 20.77 -22.14
CA ASN A 442 -14.94 19.99 -22.96
C ASN A 442 -14.30 18.75 -23.59
N GLU A 443 -12.96 18.68 -23.66
CA GLU A 443 -12.22 17.55 -24.20
C GLU A 443 -11.13 17.17 -23.20
N THR A 444 -11.50 16.33 -22.25
CA THR A 444 -10.75 16.07 -21.02
C THR A 444 -9.96 14.76 -21.06
N LYS A 445 -9.96 14.04 -22.19
CA LYS A 445 -9.36 12.71 -22.27
C LYS A 445 -7.86 12.79 -22.53
N LEU A 446 -7.16 11.82 -21.94
CA LEU A 446 -5.80 11.46 -22.32
C LEU A 446 -5.80 10.83 -23.72
N LEU A 447 -4.67 10.88 -24.41
CA LEU A 447 -4.48 10.18 -25.67
C LEU A 447 -4.07 8.74 -25.37
N LEU A 448 -4.88 7.77 -25.80
CA LEU A 448 -4.60 6.34 -25.63
C LEU A 448 -4.08 5.77 -26.95
N PHE A 449 -2.76 5.56 -27.03
CA PHE A 449 -2.13 5.02 -28.22
C PHE A 449 -2.04 3.48 -28.15
N LYS A 450 -2.40 2.83 -29.25
CA LYS A 450 -2.31 1.37 -29.44
C LYS A 450 -1.45 0.97 -30.64
N ASP A 451 -0.91 1.96 -31.34
CA ASP A 451 -0.07 1.79 -32.52
C ASP A 451 1.22 2.61 -32.36
N ASP A 452 2.34 1.99 -32.67
CA ASP A 452 3.67 2.59 -32.60
C ASP A 452 3.78 3.79 -33.56
N GLU A 453 3.16 3.74 -34.75
CA GLU A 453 3.23 4.81 -35.74
C GLU A 453 2.60 6.12 -35.21
N GLU A 454 1.51 6.02 -34.46
CA GLU A 454 0.84 7.18 -33.86
C GLU A 454 1.69 7.83 -32.77
N ILE A 455 2.40 7.04 -31.96
CA ILE A 455 3.36 7.58 -30.98
C ILE A 455 4.54 8.26 -31.67
N LEU A 456 5.06 7.68 -32.74
CA LEU A 456 6.14 8.31 -33.51
C LEU A 456 5.69 9.65 -34.11
N ALA A 457 4.44 9.76 -34.54
CA ALA A 457 3.85 11.03 -34.97
C ALA A 457 3.71 12.04 -33.81
N TYR A 458 3.30 11.58 -32.62
CA TYR A 458 3.25 12.42 -31.41
C TYR A 458 4.64 12.97 -31.05
N LYS A 459 5.66 12.11 -31.00
CA LYS A 459 7.07 12.48 -30.75
C LYS A 459 7.62 13.41 -31.85
N ALA A 460 7.18 13.25 -33.10
CA ALA A 460 7.57 14.16 -34.16
C ALA A 460 6.97 15.57 -33.96
N LYS A 461 5.74 15.66 -33.43
CA LYS A 461 5.03 16.92 -33.20
C LYS A 461 5.54 17.70 -31.98
N TYR A 462 5.77 17.03 -30.86
CA TYR A 462 6.18 17.65 -29.59
C TYR A 462 7.61 17.24 -29.24
N LYS A 463 8.46 18.20 -28.85
CA LYS A 463 9.92 17.97 -28.66
C LYS A 463 10.29 17.82 -27.20
N THR A 464 9.69 18.61 -26.33
CA THR A 464 9.98 18.61 -24.89
C THR A 464 8.71 18.62 -24.05
N LEU A 465 8.81 18.33 -22.76
CA LEU A 465 7.67 18.48 -21.84
C LEU A 465 7.11 19.92 -21.85
N ALA A 466 7.92 20.94 -22.10
CA ALA A 466 7.45 22.32 -22.22
C ALA A 466 6.41 22.54 -23.33
N ASP A 467 6.36 21.66 -24.34
CA ASP A 467 5.39 21.72 -25.43
C ASP A 467 4.00 21.15 -25.02
N LEU A 468 3.94 20.39 -23.93
CA LEU A 468 2.71 19.73 -23.46
C LEU A 468 1.95 20.56 -22.41
N TYR A 469 2.61 21.53 -21.78
CA TYR A 469 2.10 22.29 -20.63
C TYR A 469 2.18 23.81 -20.82
N GLU A 470 1.24 24.54 -20.23
CA GLU A 470 1.09 26.00 -20.34
C GLU A 470 1.51 26.73 -19.05
N GLY A 471 1.92 27.98 -19.19
CA GLY A 471 2.31 28.87 -18.09
C GLY A 471 3.75 29.36 -18.18
N ASN A 472 4.17 30.15 -17.18
CA ASN A 472 5.57 30.54 -16.99
C ASN A 472 6.43 29.35 -16.51
N GLY A 473 7.74 29.52 -16.35
CA GLY A 473 8.65 28.42 -15.99
C GLY A 473 8.26 27.66 -14.71
N THR A 474 7.86 28.37 -13.66
CA THR A 474 7.43 27.74 -12.40
C THR A 474 6.07 27.06 -12.55
N GLU A 475 5.14 27.68 -13.27
CA GLU A 475 3.82 27.10 -13.54
C GLU A 475 3.94 25.82 -14.38
N LYS A 476 4.76 25.81 -15.43
CA LYS A 476 5.03 24.61 -16.22
C LYS A 476 5.63 23.49 -15.38
N GLN A 477 6.60 23.80 -14.52
CA GLN A 477 7.15 22.80 -13.60
C GLN A 477 6.07 22.29 -12.63
N GLY A 478 5.20 23.17 -12.12
CA GLY A 478 4.06 22.78 -11.29
C GLY A 478 3.07 21.87 -12.03
N ALA A 479 2.71 22.20 -13.25
CA ALA A 479 1.82 21.39 -14.09
C ALA A 479 2.42 20.01 -14.42
N ILE A 480 3.72 19.94 -14.73
CA ILE A 480 4.45 18.68 -14.93
C ILE A 480 4.39 17.82 -13.68
N LEU A 481 4.61 18.38 -12.49
CA LEU A 481 4.57 17.62 -11.23
C LEU A 481 3.15 17.18 -10.86
N ILE A 482 2.12 17.98 -11.15
CA ILE A 482 0.71 17.60 -10.97
C ILE A 482 0.30 16.45 -11.92
N ASP A 483 0.90 16.40 -13.10
CA ASP A 483 0.63 15.43 -14.17
C ASP A 483 1.76 14.39 -14.29
N ALA A 484 2.51 14.16 -13.21
CA ALA A 484 3.82 13.50 -13.23
C ALA A 484 3.80 12.10 -13.85
N HIS A 485 2.75 11.32 -13.59
CA HIS A 485 2.60 10.00 -14.22
C HIS A 485 2.54 10.08 -15.75
N PHE A 486 1.74 10.98 -16.31
CA PHE A 486 1.63 11.11 -17.76
C PHE A 486 2.82 11.84 -18.38
N ALA A 487 3.45 12.76 -17.65
CA ALA A 487 4.73 13.34 -18.05
C ALA A 487 5.84 12.26 -18.12
N ALA A 488 5.88 11.32 -17.17
CA ALA A 488 6.79 10.19 -17.16
C ALA A 488 6.57 9.26 -18.37
N ASN A 489 5.31 8.94 -18.70
CA ASN A 489 4.99 8.23 -19.94
C ASN A 489 5.53 8.95 -21.18
N ALA A 490 5.37 10.29 -21.24
CA ALA A 490 5.77 11.09 -22.39
C ALA A 490 7.29 11.15 -22.63
N VAL A 491 8.11 11.00 -21.58
CA VAL A 491 9.58 11.02 -21.67
C VAL A 491 10.21 9.63 -21.66
N GLY A 492 9.40 8.57 -21.63
CA GLY A 492 9.86 7.20 -21.82
C GLY A 492 10.38 6.51 -20.56
N VAL A 493 9.93 6.94 -19.38
CA VAL A 493 10.14 6.21 -18.12
C VAL A 493 9.59 4.79 -18.28
N THR A 494 10.29 3.80 -17.70
CA THR A 494 9.89 2.40 -17.85
C THR A 494 8.52 2.18 -17.19
N CYS A 495 7.57 1.61 -17.93
CA CYS A 495 6.32 1.09 -17.37
C CYS A 495 6.59 -0.19 -16.58
N THR A 496 6.08 -0.28 -15.37
CA THR A 496 6.43 -1.34 -14.40
C THR A 496 5.21 -2.15 -13.97
N GLY A 497 5.47 -3.29 -13.32
CA GLY A 497 4.43 -4.19 -12.82
C GLY A 497 3.89 -3.79 -11.44
N ARG A 498 3.20 -2.65 -11.36
CA ARG A 498 2.57 -2.14 -10.13
C ARG A 498 3.55 -2.03 -8.93
N PRO A 499 4.42 -1.01 -8.93
CA PRO A 499 5.38 -0.80 -7.85
C PRO A 499 4.65 -0.35 -6.58
N GLU A 500 4.73 -1.18 -5.54
CA GLU A 500 4.14 -0.92 -4.23
C GLU A 500 5.23 -0.39 -3.27
N ASP A 501 5.48 -1.07 -2.15
CA ASP A 501 6.33 -0.56 -1.07
C ASP A 501 7.82 -0.57 -1.40
N ALA A 502 8.58 0.27 -0.70
CA ALA A 502 9.99 0.50 -0.93
C ALA A 502 10.76 0.76 0.37
N GLU A 503 11.89 0.07 0.54
CA GLU A 503 12.75 0.16 1.71
C GLU A 503 14.23 0.27 1.33
N VAL A 504 15.03 0.99 2.13
CA VAL A 504 16.48 1.13 1.90
C VAL A 504 17.24 0.39 2.99
N ASP A 505 18.13 -0.51 2.60
CA ASP A 505 18.96 -1.25 3.55
C ASP A 505 20.08 -0.40 4.16
N GLU A 506 20.81 -0.97 5.12
CA GLU A 506 21.96 -0.33 5.78
C GLU A 506 23.09 0.09 4.82
N ASN A 507 23.13 -0.49 3.61
CA ASN A 507 24.14 -0.22 2.60
C ASN A 507 23.70 0.83 1.57
N GLY A 508 22.46 1.32 1.65
CA GLY A 508 21.88 2.26 0.68
C GLY A 508 21.29 1.58 -0.57
N THR A 509 21.06 0.27 -0.53
CA THR A 509 20.37 -0.46 -1.61
C THR A 509 18.86 -0.36 -1.39
N LEU A 510 18.15 0.12 -2.40
CA LEU A 510 16.69 0.16 -2.44
C LEU A 510 16.15 -1.24 -2.73
N TYR A 511 15.08 -1.63 -2.05
CA TYR A 511 14.27 -2.81 -2.31
C TYR A 511 12.86 -2.32 -2.56
N MET A 512 12.19 -2.85 -3.59
CA MET A 512 10.83 -2.46 -3.94
C MET A 512 10.05 -3.68 -4.42
N THR A 513 8.78 -3.74 -4.03
CA THR A 513 7.83 -4.74 -4.54
C THR A 513 7.16 -4.27 -5.81
N PHE A 514 6.86 -5.24 -6.66
CA PHE A 514 6.11 -5.05 -7.90
C PHE A 514 5.01 -6.10 -7.88
N THR A 515 3.81 -5.72 -7.49
CA THR A 515 2.81 -6.68 -7.01
C THR A 515 2.22 -7.53 -8.14
N SER A 516 2.10 -6.99 -9.36
CA SER A 516 1.52 -7.69 -10.49
C SER A 516 1.88 -7.05 -11.83
N GLY A 517 2.25 -7.89 -12.79
CA GLY A 517 2.43 -7.52 -14.19
C GLY A 517 1.17 -7.59 -15.04
N SER A 518 -0.01 -7.83 -14.45
CA SER A 518 -1.27 -7.88 -15.21
C SER A 518 -1.58 -6.52 -15.87
N PRO A 519 -1.84 -6.49 -17.18
CA PRO A 519 -2.02 -5.25 -17.92
C PRO A 519 -3.45 -4.71 -17.83
N SER A 520 -3.62 -3.44 -18.21
CA SER A 520 -4.88 -2.73 -18.34
C SER A 520 -5.06 -2.26 -19.78
N GLU A 521 -6.29 -2.36 -20.29
CA GLU A 521 -6.66 -1.86 -21.61
C GLU A 521 -6.78 -0.33 -21.68
N THR A 522 -6.65 0.36 -20.54
CA THR A 522 -6.74 1.83 -20.43
C THR A 522 -5.54 2.46 -19.75
N GLU A 523 -4.90 1.75 -18.81
CA GLU A 523 -3.73 2.27 -18.07
C GLU A 523 -2.40 1.78 -18.66
N GLY A 524 -2.38 0.65 -19.37
CA GLY A 524 -1.17 0.04 -19.92
C GLY A 524 -0.69 -1.19 -19.14
N GLY A 525 0.57 -1.58 -19.32
CA GLY A 525 1.15 -2.77 -18.71
C GLY A 525 2.64 -2.61 -18.42
N ALA A 526 3.26 -3.64 -17.87
CA ALA A 526 4.70 -3.61 -17.61
C ALA A 526 5.53 -3.76 -18.89
N ASP A 527 6.73 -3.19 -18.92
CA ASP A 527 7.70 -3.35 -20.00
C ASP A 527 8.08 -4.83 -20.17
N LYS A 528 7.83 -5.36 -21.38
CA LYS A 528 8.03 -6.79 -21.71
C LYS A 528 9.49 -7.22 -21.61
N ALA A 529 10.46 -6.32 -21.76
CA ALA A 529 11.87 -6.64 -21.71
C ALA A 529 12.39 -6.76 -20.28
N ILE A 530 11.78 -6.04 -19.34
CA ILE A 530 12.22 -5.92 -17.95
C ILE A 530 11.43 -6.83 -17.01
N PHE A 531 10.09 -6.79 -17.09
CA PHE A 531 9.20 -7.49 -16.16
C PHE A 531 8.71 -8.80 -16.75
N LYS A 532 9.44 -9.87 -16.45
CA LYS A 532 9.14 -11.24 -16.88
C LYS A 532 9.09 -12.17 -15.68
N GLY A 533 8.29 -13.22 -15.78
CA GLY A 533 8.37 -14.34 -14.85
C GLY A 533 9.72 -15.09 -14.95
N PRO A 534 10.01 -15.98 -13.99
CA PRO A 534 11.29 -16.69 -13.91
C PRO A 534 11.54 -17.67 -15.07
N ASN A 535 10.54 -17.93 -15.92
CA ASN A 535 10.67 -18.73 -17.16
C ASN A 535 10.36 -17.90 -18.41
N GLY A 536 10.32 -16.56 -18.30
CA GLY A 536 10.07 -15.64 -19.40
C GLY A 536 8.60 -15.33 -19.65
N GLU A 537 7.72 -15.61 -18.69
CA GLU A 537 6.27 -15.36 -18.78
C GLU A 537 5.96 -13.86 -18.85
N ILE A 538 5.02 -13.50 -19.74
CA ILE A 538 4.54 -12.13 -19.95
C ILE A 538 3.06 -12.19 -20.36
N PRO A 539 2.14 -11.48 -19.69
CA PRO A 539 2.35 -10.82 -18.39
C PRO A 539 2.62 -11.85 -17.28
N TYR A 540 3.04 -11.36 -16.11
CA TYR A 540 3.31 -12.19 -14.94
C TYR A 540 2.56 -11.66 -13.71
N GLU A 541 1.58 -12.43 -13.23
CA GLU A 541 0.60 -11.97 -12.22
C GLU A 541 1.17 -11.94 -10.80
N PHE A 542 2.10 -12.83 -10.48
CA PHE A 542 2.45 -13.13 -9.09
C PHE A 542 3.43 -12.15 -8.44
N GLY A 543 4.03 -11.25 -9.24
CA GLY A 543 4.85 -10.15 -8.76
C GLY A 543 6.32 -10.48 -8.47
N TRP A 544 7.06 -9.46 -8.06
CA TRP A 544 8.52 -9.48 -7.85
C TRP A 544 8.91 -8.67 -6.63
N ILE A 545 10.06 -9.02 -6.04
CA ILE A 545 10.85 -8.13 -5.19
C ILE A 545 12.11 -7.79 -5.99
N ILE A 546 12.39 -6.50 -6.21
CA ILE A 546 13.55 -6.03 -6.98
C ILE A 546 14.41 -5.13 -6.10
N SER A 547 15.73 -5.28 -6.23
CA SER A 547 16.70 -4.38 -5.62
C SER A 547 17.25 -3.40 -6.65
N LEU A 548 17.59 -2.18 -6.20
CA LEU A 548 18.23 -1.13 -6.98
C LEU A 548 19.36 -0.52 -6.16
N ARG A 549 20.54 -0.38 -6.76
CA ARG A 549 21.71 0.25 -6.14
C ARG A 549 22.22 1.39 -7.02
N GLU A 550 22.29 2.57 -6.43
CA GLU A 550 22.89 3.74 -7.06
C GLU A 550 24.39 3.52 -7.30
N ASP A 551 24.87 3.95 -8.46
CA ASP A 551 26.31 3.91 -8.75
C ASP A 551 27.10 4.73 -7.71
N ASN A 552 28.24 4.17 -7.29
CA ASN A 552 29.11 4.73 -6.25
C ASN A 552 28.44 4.92 -4.87
N ASN A 553 27.24 4.35 -4.65
CA ASN A 553 26.44 4.60 -3.44
C ASN A 553 26.16 6.11 -3.22
N ASP A 554 26.02 6.85 -4.33
CA ASP A 554 25.74 8.29 -4.31
C ASP A 554 24.25 8.54 -4.52
N ALA A 555 23.60 9.17 -3.53
CA ALA A 555 22.20 9.56 -3.60
C ALA A 555 21.89 10.47 -4.80
N ALA A 556 22.86 11.24 -5.31
CA ALA A 556 22.70 12.08 -6.49
C ALA A 556 23.07 11.40 -7.81
N SER A 557 23.45 10.11 -7.80
CA SER A 557 23.73 9.36 -9.03
C SER A 557 22.52 9.38 -9.97
N LEU A 558 22.80 9.47 -11.26
CA LEU A 558 21.81 9.39 -12.35
C LEU A 558 21.80 8.02 -13.02
N SER A 559 22.55 7.06 -12.49
CA SER A 559 22.61 5.68 -12.96
C SER A 559 22.65 4.69 -11.80
N PHE A 560 22.10 3.51 -12.06
CA PHE A 560 21.94 2.45 -11.07
C PHE A 560 22.09 1.06 -11.70
N ARG A 561 22.22 0.06 -10.83
CA ARG A 561 22.08 -1.35 -11.16
C ARG A 561 20.89 -1.95 -10.44
N TRP A 562 20.26 -2.95 -11.03
CA TRP A 562 19.08 -3.59 -10.45
C TRP A 562 19.14 -5.11 -10.57
N ASP A 563 18.49 -5.82 -9.66
CA ASP A 563 18.34 -7.28 -9.73
C ASP A 563 17.05 -7.77 -9.10
N VAL A 564 16.55 -8.92 -9.54
CA VAL A 564 15.37 -9.56 -8.93
C VAL A 564 15.82 -10.34 -7.71
N VAL A 565 15.27 -9.99 -6.55
CA VAL A 565 15.55 -10.63 -5.26
C VAL A 565 14.69 -11.88 -5.09
N ALA A 566 13.41 -11.79 -5.42
CA ALA A 566 12.47 -12.90 -5.33
C ALA A 566 11.36 -12.78 -6.37
N TYR A 567 10.83 -13.92 -6.79
CA TYR A 567 9.62 -14.03 -7.61
C TYR A 567 8.49 -14.57 -6.76
N GLY A 568 7.29 -13.99 -6.90
CA GLY A 568 6.07 -14.65 -6.43
C GLY A 568 5.79 -15.92 -7.25
N GLY A 569 4.67 -16.57 -6.99
CA GLY A 569 4.20 -17.72 -7.75
C GLY A 569 4.54 -19.07 -7.11
N GLU A 570 4.17 -20.13 -7.83
CA GLU A 570 4.28 -21.49 -7.30
C GLU A 570 5.73 -21.99 -7.23
N PRO A 571 6.11 -22.74 -6.16
CA PRO A 571 7.45 -23.31 -6.03
C PRO A 571 7.91 -24.18 -7.20
N THR A 572 6.97 -24.88 -7.84
CA THR A 572 7.24 -25.74 -9.01
C THR A 572 7.64 -24.97 -10.27
N GLU A 573 7.29 -23.68 -10.36
CA GLU A 573 7.63 -22.81 -11.50
C GLU A 573 8.67 -21.76 -11.08
N LYS A 574 9.49 -22.08 -10.08
CA LYS A 574 10.54 -21.22 -9.49
C LYS A 574 10.05 -19.99 -8.73
N GLY A 575 8.76 -19.90 -8.41
CA GLY A 575 8.28 -18.91 -7.44
C GLY A 575 8.66 -19.30 -6.00
N GLU A 576 8.52 -18.36 -5.07
CA GLU A 576 8.83 -18.59 -3.65
C GLU A 576 7.61 -19.01 -2.81
N GLY A 577 6.41 -19.10 -3.40
CA GLY A 577 5.20 -19.57 -2.73
C GLY A 577 4.30 -18.49 -2.12
N PHE A 578 4.69 -17.22 -2.23
CA PHE A 578 3.78 -16.07 -2.05
C PHE A 578 3.28 -15.58 -3.42
N SER A 579 2.32 -14.66 -3.43
CA SER A 579 1.89 -13.93 -4.64
C SER A 579 1.56 -12.50 -4.24
N ASN A 580 1.69 -11.56 -5.18
CA ASN A 580 1.34 -10.15 -4.98
C ASN A 580 2.05 -9.57 -3.75
N PRO A 581 3.40 -9.56 -3.74
CA PRO A 581 4.15 -8.97 -2.65
C PRO A 581 3.87 -7.46 -2.61
N ASP A 582 3.66 -6.94 -1.41
CA ASP A 582 3.36 -5.54 -1.12
C ASP A 582 4.35 -5.00 -0.06
N ASN A 583 3.94 -4.76 1.19
CA ASN A 583 4.76 -3.96 2.08
C ASN A 583 6.08 -4.66 2.46
N LEU A 584 7.11 -3.85 2.70
CA LEU A 584 8.45 -4.28 3.07
C LEU A 584 8.86 -3.68 4.42
N ALA A 585 9.73 -4.38 5.14
CA ALA A 585 10.44 -3.81 6.27
C ALA A 585 11.77 -4.52 6.49
N PHE A 586 12.79 -3.80 6.96
CA PHE A 586 13.99 -4.42 7.50
C PHE A 586 13.93 -4.49 9.03
N ASP A 587 14.26 -5.67 9.59
CA ASP A 587 14.59 -5.75 11.01
C ASP A 587 16.06 -5.33 11.27
N LYS A 588 16.44 -5.15 12.53
CA LYS A 588 17.81 -4.77 12.90
C LYS A 588 18.88 -5.83 12.60
N GLN A 589 18.48 -7.04 12.22
CA GLN A 589 19.41 -8.09 11.80
C GLN A 589 19.64 -8.04 10.27
N GLY A 590 18.90 -7.18 9.56
CA GLY A 590 18.96 -7.05 8.11
C GLY A 590 18.17 -8.14 7.40
N ASN A 591 17.19 -8.77 8.06
CA ASN A 591 16.23 -9.63 7.36
C ASN A 591 15.17 -8.77 6.69
N LEU A 592 14.81 -9.13 5.45
CA LEU A 592 13.75 -8.47 4.71
C LEU A 592 12.42 -9.14 5.04
N TRP A 593 11.49 -8.38 5.59
CA TRP A 593 10.11 -8.78 5.84
C TRP A 593 9.24 -8.30 4.70
N MET A 594 8.21 -9.08 4.38
CA MET A 594 7.26 -8.77 3.31
C MET A 594 5.86 -9.26 3.67
N VAL A 595 4.82 -8.55 3.23
CA VAL A 595 3.43 -9.02 3.25
C VAL A 595 2.90 -9.20 1.83
N SER A 596 1.95 -10.11 1.65
CA SER A 596 1.23 -10.28 0.38
C SER A 596 -0.10 -9.54 0.41
N ASP A 597 -0.46 -8.88 -0.70
CA ASP A 597 -1.81 -8.42 -0.99
C ASP A 597 -2.38 -9.02 -2.30
N ILE A 598 -2.86 -10.25 -2.21
CA ILE A 598 -3.73 -10.81 -3.22
C ILE A 598 -5.11 -10.20 -3.04
N SER A 599 -5.59 -9.48 -4.07
CA SER A 599 -6.94 -8.91 -4.09
C SER A 599 -8.00 -9.89 -3.56
N THR A 600 -8.93 -9.41 -2.73
CA THR A 600 -9.90 -10.24 -2.00
C THR A 600 -10.66 -11.24 -2.88
N GLY A 601 -11.00 -10.87 -4.12
CA GLY A 601 -11.68 -11.77 -5.07
C GLY A 601 -10.84 -12.97 -5.56
N GLY A 602 -9.52 -12.91 -5.39
CA GLY A 602 -8.58 -13.99 -5.65
C GLY A 602 -8.39 -14.94 -4.46
N LEU A 603 -8.57 -14.46 -3.23
CA LEU A 603 -8.32 -15.24 -2.01
C LEU A 603 -9.21 -16.49 -1.92
N ASN A 604 -8.58 -17.64 -1.66
CA ASN A 604 -9.25 -18.94 -1.54
C ASN A 604 -10.25 -19.29 -2.67
N ARG A 605 -10.12 -18.69 -3.87
CA ARG A 605 -11.00 -19.02 -5.00
C ARG A 605 -10.80 -20.47 -5.41
N GLU A 606 -11.91 -21.22 -5.52
CA GLU A 606 -11.87 -22.64 -5.79
C GLU A 606 -11.12 -22.97 -7.10
N MET A 607 -10.27 -23.99 -7.08
CA MET A 607 -9.54 -24.45 -8.25
C MET A 607 -9.77 -25.94 -8.52
N LYS A 608 -10.87 -26.30 -9.20
CA LYS A 608 -11.21 -27.71 -9.47
C LYS A 608 -10.26 -28.43 -10.42
N THR A 609 -9.76 -27.73 -11.44
CA THR A 609 -8.83 -28.27 -12.44
C THR A 609 -7.93 -27.17 -12.96
N ARG A 610 -6.64 -27.48 -13.16
CA ARG A 610 -5.67 -26.58 -13.78
C ARG A 610 -5.77 -26.54 -15.30
N TYR A 611 -6.46 -27.50 -15.90
CA TYR A 611 -6.55 -27.67 -17.35
C TYR A 611 -8.00 -27.90 -17.80
N PRO A 612 -8.90 -26.92 -17.64
CA PRO A 612 -10.22 -27.01 -18.25
C PRO A 612 -10.08 -27.25 -19.76
N GLN A 613 -10.66 -28.36 -20.24
CA GLN A 613 -10.58 -28.78 -21.65
C GLN A 613 -9.14 -28.98 -22.17
N GLY A 614 -8.17 -29.27 -21.28
CA GLY A 614 -6.77 -29.47 -21.64
C GLY A 614 -5.96 -28.17 -21.82
N VAL A 615 -6.56 -27.00 -21.56
CA VAL A 615 -5.90 -25.70 -21.66
C VAL A 615 -5.56 -25.19 -20.26
N PRO A 616 -4.31 -24.77 -19.98
CA PRO A 616 -3.97 -24.19 -18.68
C PRO A 616 -4.86 -23.00 -18.32
N VAL A 617 -5.27 -22.91 -17.06
CA VAL A 617 -5.95 -21.72 -16.53
C VAL A 617 -5.02 -20.49 -16.56
N SER A 618 -5.61 -19.30 -16.51
CA SER A 618 -4.82 -18.06 -16.38
C SER A 618 -4.10 -17.99 -15.03
N GLN A 619 -3.00 -17.26 -14.94
CA GLN A 619 -2.30 -17.05 -13.66
C GLN A 619 -3.20 -16.37 -12.61
N ARG A 620 -4.07 -15.45 -13.05
CA ARG A 620 -5.07 -14.82 -12.17
C ARG A 620 -6.05 -15.82 -11.56
N ASP A 621 -6.42 -16.87 -12.30
CA ASP A 621 -7.30 -17.92 -11.75
C ASP A 621 -6.57 -18.86 -10.78
N LEU A 622 -5.23 -18.84 -10.75
CA LEU A 622 -4.43 -19.60 -9.80
C LEU A 622 -4.28 -18.91 -8.44
N LEU A 623 -4.61 -17.63 -8.30
CA LEU A 623 -4.40 -16.87 -7.04
C LEU A 623 -5.02 -17.56 -5.80
N GLY A 624 -6.16 -18.22 -5.97
CA GLY A 624 -6.86 -18.89 -4.86
C GLY A 624 -6.06 -20.02 -4.20
N ILE A 625 -5.05 -20.57 -4.87
CA ILE A 625 -4.23 -21.64 -4.29
C ILE A 625 -3.45 -21.15 -3.07
N PHE A 626 -2.99 -19.89 -3.07
CA PHE A 626 -2.10 -19.31 -2.05
C PHE A 626 -2.79 -19.12 -0.69
N GLY A 627 -4.12 -19.03 -0.65
CA GLY A 627 -4.88 -18.95 0.59
C GLY A 627 -5.31 -17.54 0.96
N ASN A 628 -5.24 -17.21 2.25
CA ASN A 628 -5.32 -15.84 2.74
C ASN A 628 -3.95 -15.15 2.53
N ASN A 629 -3.96 -13.82 2.57
CA ASN A 629 -2.74 -13.02 2.62
C ASN A 629 -1.88 -13.37 3.84
N SER A 630 -0.58 -13.10 3.76
CA SER A 630 0.42 -13.62 4.69
C SER A 630 1.65 -12.71 4.80
N ALA A 631 2.35 -12.82 5.93
CA ALA A 631 3.62 -12.14 6.17
C ALA A 631 4.77 -13.14 6.10
N TRP A 632 5.91 -12.71 5.58
CA TRP A 632 7.08 -13.51 5.26
C TRP A 632 8.36 -12.84 5.74
N VAL A 633 9.40 -13.64 5.95
CA VAL A 633 10.76 -13.16 6.19
C VAL A 633 11.75 -13.85 5.26
N LEU A 634 12.48 -13.08 4.47
CA LEU A 634 13.69 -13.48 3.78
C LEU A 634 14.88 -13.15 4.69
N ALA A 635 15.32 -14.15 5.45
CA ALA A 635 16.42 -13.97 6.39
C ALA A 635 17.76 -13.81 5.65
N LYS A 636 18.63 -12.94 6.17
CA LYS A 636 19.92 -12.61 5.53
C LYS A 636 20.76 -13.87 5.31
N GLY A 637 21.13 -14.13 4.06
CA GLY A 637 21.93 -15.28 3.66
C GLY A 637 21.15 -16.61 3.52
N GLN A 638 19.82 -16.60 3.68
CA GLN A 638 18.97 -17.75 3.33
C GLN A 638 18.55 -17.68 1.86
N GLU A 639 18.29 -18.84 1.28
CA GLU A 639 17.88 -18.97 -0.13
C GLU A 639 16.39 -18.68 -0.34
N HIS A 640 15.55 -19.06 0.62
CA HIS A 640 14.09 -18.97 0.51
C HIS A 640 13.50 -18.07 1.60
N PRO A 641 12.37 -17.41 1.34
CA PRO A 641 11.59 -16.74 2.37
C PRO A 641 10.78 -17.76 3.19
N TYR A 642 10.43 -17.36 4.41
CA TYR A 642 9.72 -18.20 5.38
C TYR A 642 8.44 -17.51 5.84
N PRO A 643 7.27 -18.18 5.77
CA PRO A 643 6.02 -17.58 6.20
C PRO A 643 5.98 -17.44 7.73
N PHE A 644 5.66 -16.23 8.19
CA PHE A 644 5.56 -15.87 9.59
C PHE A 644 4.10 -15.74 10.05
N ALA A 645 3.22 -15.08 9.30
CA ALA A 645 1.83 -14.88 9.70
C ALA A 645 0.84 -15.12 8.55
N ILE A 646 -0.42 -15.40 8.88
CA ILE A 646 -1.53 -15.50 7.92
C ILE A 646 -2.66 -14.57 8.41
N ALA A 647 -3.21 -13.76 7.50
CA ALA A 647 -4.31 -12.84 7.75
C ALA A 647 -5.62 -13.57 8.08
N PRO A 648 -6.56 -12.91 8.78
CA PRO A 648 -7.97 -13.32 8.84
C PRO A 648 -8.62 -13.39 7.45
N MET A 649 -9.88 -13.85 7.41
CA MET A 649 -10.60 -13.96 6.15
C MET A 649 -10.82 -12.62 5.46
N ASP A 650 -10.63 -12.63 4.15
CA ASP A 650 -10.78 -11.48 3.25
C ASP A 650 -9.94 -10.27 3.67
N ALA A 651 -8.88 -10.45 4.48
CA ALA A 651 -8.00 -9.39 4.93
C ALA A 651 -6.63 -9.50 4.25
N GLU A 652 -5.95 -8.36 4.13
CA GLU A 652 -4.50 -8.28 3.99
C GLU A 652 -3.79 -7.95 5.33
N LEU A 653 -2.47 -8.13 5.32
CA LEU A 653 -1.57 -7.66 6.36
C LEU A 653 -0.75 -6.52 5.77
N THR A 654 -0.59 -5.44 6.50
CA THR A 654 0.12 -4.22 6.05
C THR A 654 0.87 -3.60 7.24
N GLY A 655 1.73 -2.62 6.99
CA GLY A 655 2.32 -1.76 8.01
C GLY A 655 3.25 -2.51 8.97
N LEU A 656 4.19 -3.29 8.43
CA LEU A 656 5.24 -3.96 9.21
C LEU A 656 6.12 -2.94 9.93
N TYR A 657 5.96 -2.76 11.25
CA TYR A 657 6.82 -1.84 12.01
C TYR A 657 7.38 -2.46 13.29
N PHE A 658 8.70 -2.67 13.33
CA PHE A 658 9.37 -3.15 14.53
C PHE A 658 9.62 -2.04 15.53
N THR A 659 9.37 -2.32 16.82
CA THR A 659 9.74 -1.39 17.89
C THR A 659 11.26 -1.21 17.94
N PRO A 660 11.77 -0.08 18.48
CA PRO A 660 13.21 0.15 18.58
C PRO A 660 13.96 -0.95 19.34
N ASP A 661 13.36 -1.57 20.35
CA ASP A 661 13.95 -2.71 21.06
C ASP A 661 13.83 -4.04 20.30
N GLN A 662 13.12 -4.08 19.17
CA GLN A 662 12.85 -5.26 18.34
C GLN A 662 12.04 -6.34 19.05
N GLU A 663 11.48 -6.07 20.22
CA GLU A 663 10.72 -7.08 20.98
C GLU A 663 9.27 -7.21 20.52
N THR A 664 8.79 -6.26 19.72
CA THR A 664 7.42 -6.20 19.23
C THR A 664 7.41 -5.83 17.75
N LEU A 665 6.58 -6.54 16.98
CA LEU A 665 6.17 -6.14 15.64
C LEU A 665 4.77 -5.54 15.74
N PHE A 666 4.62 -4.26 15.42
CA PHE A 666 3.31 -3.71 15.11
C PHE A 666 2.92 -4.13 13.70
N LEU A 667 1.66 -4.53 13.54
CA LEU A 667 1.12 -5.00 12.27
C LEU A 667 -0.32 -4.55 12.12
N ALA A 668 -0.66 -4.04 10.95
CA ALA A 668 -2.01 -3.69 10.58
C ALA A 668 -2.70 -4.89 9.91
N VAL A 669 -3.95 -5.13 10.30
CA VAL A 669 -4.89 -6.01 9.60
C VAL A 669 -5.95 -5.10 8.99
N GLN A 670 -5.92 -4.95 7.66
CA GLN A 670 -6.59 -3.84 6.98
C GLN A 670 -8.11 -4.06 6.87
N HIS A 671 -8.57 -5.01 6.06
CA HIS A 671 -9.99 -5.08 5.65
C HIS A 671 -10.68 -6.45 5.91
N PRO A 672 -10.69 -6.99 7.15
CA PRO A 672 -11.29 -8.29 7.43
C PRO A 672 -12.78 -8.35 7.02
N GLY A 673 -13.14 -9.42 6.31
CA GLY A 673 -14.49 -9.60 5.79
C GLY A 673 -14.86 -8.62 4.68
N GLU A 674 -13.92 -8.09 3.91
CA GLU A 674 -14.22 -7.15 2.81
C GLU A 674 -15.29 -7.69 1.84
N ALA A 675 -15.15 -8.95 1.38
CA ALA A 675 -16.11 -9.54 0.46
C ALA A 675 -17.30 -10.22 1.17
N GLY A 676 -17.02 -10.98 2.23
CA GLY A 676 -18.01 -11.79 2.93
C GLY A 676 -18.80 -11.06 4.03
N GLY A 677 -18.34 -9.88 4.46
CA GLY A 677 -18.90 -9.14 5.59
C GLY A 677 -18.82 -9.92 6.90
N ILE A 678 -19.84 -9.75 7.75
CA ILE A 678 -20.01 -10.51 8.99
C ILE A 678 -20.09 -12.01 8.68
N ARG A 679 -19.18 -12.80 9.25
CA ARG A 679 -19.32 -14.26 9.27
C ARG A 679 -20.53 -14.67 10.09
N ARG A 680 -21.52 -15.27 9.45
CA ARG A 680 -22.79 -15.65 10.09
C ARG A 680 -22.71 -17.06 10.66
N ASP A 681 -23.04 -17.22 11.94
CA ASP A 681 -23.15 -18.52 12.63
C ASP A 681 -21.92 -19.43 12.43
N LEU A 682 -20.73 -18.81 12.35
CA LEU A 682 -19.45 -19.46 12.04
C LEU A 682 -19.46 -20.27 10.73
N ALA A 683 -20.28 -19.88 9.76
CA ALA A 683 -20.42 -20.55 8.47
C ALA A 683 -19.07 -20.71 7.73
N PHE A 684 -18.96 -21.83 7.03
CA PHE A 684 -17.85 -22.19 6.16
C PHE A 684 -18.35 -23.11 5.04
N GLU A 685 -17.55 -23.27 4.00
CA GLU A 685 -17.78 -24.25 2.94
C GLU A 685 -16.51 -25.05 2.61
N ASN A 686 -16.70 -26.23 2.02
CA ASN A 686 -15.59 -27.03 1.51
C ASN A 686 -15.37 -26.71 0.02
N ARG A 687 -14.16 -26.27 -0.33
CA ARG A 687 -13.74 -25.98 -1.71
C ARG A 687 -12.66 -26.97 -2.13
N LYS A 688 -12.60 -27.30 -3.43
CA LYS A 688 -11.58 -28.18 -4.02
C LYS A 688 -10.46 -27.39 -4.69
N PHE A 689 -9.22 -27.84 -4.49
CA PHE A 689 -8.03 -27.23 -5.07
C PHE A 689 -7.14 -28.29 -5.72
N ALA A 690 -6.94 -28.18 -7.03
CA ALA A 690 -5.91 -28.88 -7.77
C ALA A 690 -4.58 -28.17 -7.49
N LEU A 691 -3.72 -28.79 -6.69
CA LEU A 691 -2.41 -28.28 -6.29
C LEU A 691 -1.29 -29.08 -6.96
N LYS A 692 -0.07 -28.55 -6.91
CA LYS A 692 1.16 -29.25 -7.30
C LYS A 692 2.06 -29.42 -6.07
N THR A 693 2.79 -30.54 -6.01
CA THR A 693 3.96 -30.65 -5.12
C THR A 693 5.06 -29.71 -5.62
N THR A 694 6.10 -29.50 -4.80
CA THR A 694 7.26 -28.67 -5.20
C THR A 694 8.00 -29.19 -6.43
N ASN A 695 7.82 -30.48 -6.77
CA ASN A 695 8.38 -31.11 -7.98
C ASN A 695 7.33 -31.28 -9.12
N GLY A 696 6.15 -30.66 -8.98
CA GLY A 696 5.15 -30.58 -10.05
C GLY A 696 4.14 -31.72 -10.11
N GLN A 697 4.09 -32.64 -9.13
CA GLN A 697 3.06 -33.67 -9.12
C GLN A 697 1.72 -33.13 -8.65
N GLU A 698 0.66 -33.32 -9.44
CA GLU A 698 -0.68 -32.86 -9.07
C GLU A 698 -1.32 -33.69 -7.95
N PHE A 699 -2.13 -33.02 -7.13
CA PHE A 699 -3.02 -33.64 -6.14
C PHE A 699 -4.22 -32.75 -5.82
N GLU A 700 -5.30 -33.34 -5.29
CA GLU A 700 -6.46 -32.61 -4.81
C GLU A 700 -6.33 -32.30 -3.31
N GLN A 701 -6.57 -31.06 -2.93
CA GLN A 701 -6.80 -30.61 -1.57
C GLN A 701 -8.29 -30.27 -1.37
N ILE A 702 -8.86 -30.70 -0.24
CA ILE A 702 -10.14 -30.18 0.25
C ILE A 702 -9.86 -29.11 1.31
N ARG A 703 -10.38 -27.90 1.09
CA ARG A 703 -10.16 -26.76 1.97
C ARG A 703 -11.46 -26.30 2.62
N GLN A 704 -11.48 -26.19 3.94
CA GLN A 704 -12.56 -25.51 4.68
C GLN A 704 -12.30 -24.00 4.66
N VAL A 705 -13.20 -23.24 4.05
CA VAL A 705 -13.09 -21.79 3.87
C VAL A 705 -14.26 -21.10 4.58
N PRO A 706 -14.01 -20.24 5.58
CA PRO A 706 -15.06 -19.44 6.21
C PRO A 706 -15.77 -18.50 5.22
N LEU A 707 -17.02 -18.14 5.53
CA LEU A 707 -17.83 -17.22 4.72
C LEU A 707 -18.00 -15.88 5.45
N GLY A 708 -17.04 -14.96 5.25
CA GLY A 708 -16.92 -13.68 5.96
C GLY A 708 -15.98 -13.75 7.16
N SER A 709 -15.91 -12.65 7.93
CA SER A 709 -15.07 -12.54 9.13
C SER A 709 -15.83 -12.08 10.38
N ASN A 710 -15.37 -12.49 11.58
CA ASN A 710 -15.72 -11.89 12.88
C ASN A 710 -14.48 -11.36 13.64
N TRP A 711 -13.32 -11.28 12.98
CA TRP A 711 -12.08 -10.79 13.58
C TRP A 711 -12.15 -9.27 13.86
N PRO A 712 -11.61 -8.73 14.97
CA PRO A 712 -10.73 -9.39 15.96
C PRO A 712 -11.46 -10.04 17.13
N SER A 713 -12.77 -9.84 17.27
CA SER A 713 -13.50 -10.37 18.43
C SER A 713 -13.57 -11.90 18.43
N GLY A 714 -13.63 -12.50 17.24
CA GLY A 714 -13.90 -13.93 17.03
C GLY A 714 -15.29 -14.38 17.52
N GLN A 715 -16.13 -13.45 17.99
CA GLN A 715 -17.45 -13.76 18.53
C GLN A 715 -18.45 -13.92 17.39
N VAL A 716 -19.32 -14.92 17.53
CA VAL A 716 -20.32 -15.27 16.52
C VAL A 716 -21.17 -14.05 16.16
N ASN A 717 -21.33 -13.78 14.86
CA ASN A 717 -22.16 -12.71 14.31
C ASN A 717 -21.73 -11.28 14.68
N GLN A 718 -20.55 -11.06 15.25
CA GLN A 718 -20.02 -9.72 15.52
C GLN A 718 -19.36 -9.11 14.28
N PRO A 719 -19.41 -7.77 14.12
CA PRO A 719 -18.82 -7.09 12.98
C PRO A 719 -17.31 -7.34 12.91
N PRO A 720 -16.74 -7.63 11.72
CA PRO A 720 -15.31 -7.55 11.55
C PRO A 720 -14.86 -6.10 11.67
N ARG A 721 -13.67 -5.88 12.24
CA ARG A 721 -13.11 -4.54 12.44
C ARG A 721 -11.64 -4.53 12.02
N PRO A 722 -11.24 -3.68 11.06
CA PRO A 722 -9.84 -3.31 10.85
C PRO A 722 -9.15 -3.01 12.18
N ALA A 723 -7.96 -3.56 12.42
CA ALA A 723 -7.24 -3.29 13.66
C ALA A 723 -5.72 -3.36 13.51
N VAL A 724 -5.04 -2.65 14.42
CA VAL A 724 -3.60 -2.73 14.62
C VAL A 724 -3.31 -3.61 15.83
N VAL A 725 -2.34 -4.51 15.67
CA VAL A 725 -1.90 -5.44 16.72
C VAL A 725 -0.44 -5.24 17.10
N ALA A 726 -0.09 -5.62 18.32
CA ALA A 726 1.29 -5.78 18.78
C ALA A 726 1.61 -7.28 18.89
N ILE A 727 2.41 -7.79 17.96
CA ILE A 727 2.90 -9.18 17.97
C ILE A 727 4.15 -9.26 18.83
N ARG A 728 4.17 -10.22 19.75
CA ARG A 728 5.30 -10.47 20.66
C ARG A 728 5.48 -11.95 20.94
N ARG A 729 6.65 -12.30 21.45
CA ARG A 729 6.89 -13.65 22.00
C ARG A 729 6.13 -13.84 23.30
N ILE A 730 5.71 -15.08 23.53
CA ILE A 730 5.25 -15.55 24.83
C ILE A 730 6.52 -15.85 25.61
N GLU A 731 6.89 -15.00 26.58
CA GLU A 731 7.97 -15.33 27.50
C GLU A 731 7.63 -16.65 28.21
N SER A 732 8.51 -17.64 28.11
CA SER A 732 8.52 -18.71 29.10
C SER A 732 8.83 -18.04 30.43
N LYS A 733 7.89 -17.98 31.37
CA LYS A 733 8.23 -17.62 32.74
C LYS A 733 9.35 -18.56 33.18
N SER A 734 10.57 -18.04 33.29
CA SER A 734 11.65 -18.69 34.02
C SER A 734 11.11 -18.84 35.44
N GLY A 735 10.77 -20.08 35.79
CA GLY A 735 10.23 -20.45 37.09
C GLY A 735 11.16 -20.12 38.24
#